data_AF-Q6W140-F1
#
_entry.id   AF-Q6W140-F1
#
_cell.length_a   1.000
_cell.length_b   1.000
_cell.length_c   1.000
_cell.angle_alpha   90.00
_cell.angle_beta   90.00
_cell.angle_gamma   90.00
#
_symmetry.space_group_name_H-M   'P 1'
#
loop_
_entity.id
_entity.type
_entity.pdbx_description
1 polymer ?
#
loop_
_entity_poly.entity_id
_entity_poly.type
_entity_poly.pdbx_seq_one_letter_code
_entity_poly.pdbx_strand_id
1 'polypeptide(L)'
;MEAARAERRLVAILAVDIVGYSRLIEADEARTLAAMKAWRSEIFDPFVEDYHGRIVKLMGDGAIVEFGSVVDAVACAVASQSKIAARQADVASQHRLLLRMGINLGDVVVDGDDLLGDGVNVAARLEQMCEPGGLFISGTAFDHLQGTLELPLEFIGEQHVKNIKRPVRVYRVRFEGNARHRRFQVRSFRSWIIPAALALLLLISVPAVWLAQRRESADAASVPRMALPLPQKPSIAVLPFENLSSDAGQSYFADGMTDDVITELSKLSGIFVIARNSTFAYKGKPTKVQQVAKELGVHYILEGSVRREGNHVRVNAQLIDALDGHHLWAQRYDGEMSGVFGLQDRVIGQIVSTLSVKLTSAEKSVAAVPETINPRAYDTLLQGWDHLRRDTEAEMAMAAAFFQKAIVLDPSYSRAYASLAAANWRTSILSWNFSRREAASRNLDRNLAKAMEKPTPLAYAISAQLLAQQGRYDEAFAAIDRAMKLAPNDPDNHVSMARVLNATGHAAEAEQQVRLAMRIDPHPPKATLRMLAVSLFSQGKYNEAADTLERVIEKKSDLQADYATLISSYGYLGRTDGIQALINRYNKLATSFLGDSLTVQESAFDWYGNAFRYHRPYIARLQEGLRKAGVPEGAGTDLALDDYFKFMTLTKGDLSVDRTIKVDVTEAKALLARDVPFIDVRAPLNYDNGHIPKAINLSLVTGLSKESLAKVVGKEDEVAFYSHGKHGPYAAYASAKAIAWGYTRIYYFAGGCLEWEDEGYPLVVEVRK
;
A
#
# COMPACT_ATOMS: atom_id res chain seq x y z
N MET A 1 -36.80 -37.93 -20.05
CA MET A 1 -37.30 -36.68 -19.44
C MET A 1 -36.15 -36.05 -18.67
N GLU A 2 -35.45 -35.10 -19.28
CA GLU A 2 -34.51 -34.23 -18.58
C GLU A 2 -35.31 -33.39 -17.58
N ALA A 3 -34.93 -33.42 -16.30
CA ALA A 3 -35.46 -32.50 -15.31
C ALA A 3 -34.88 -31.11 -15.59
N ALA A 4 -35.72 -30.18 -16.05
CA ALA A 4 -35.36 -28.78 -16.19
C ALA A 4 -34.77 -28.28 -14.85
N ARG A 5 -33.51 -27.87 -14.86
CA ARG A 5 -32.77 -27.45 -13.66
C ARG A 5 -33.30 -26.07 -13.26
N ALA A 6 -34.21 -26.02 -12.29
CA ALA A 6 -34.83 -24.78 -11.84
C ALA A 6 -33.79 -23.82 -11.23
N GLU A 7 -33.79 -22.57 -11.68
CA GLU A 7 -32.82 -21.54 -11.27
C GLU A 7 -33.14 -21.04 -9.86
N ARG A 8 -32.16 -21.14 -8.94
CA ARG A 8 -32.30 -20.63 -7.56
C ARG A 8 -31.56 -19.31 -7.40
N ARG A 9 -32.24 -18.30 -6.85
CA ARG A 9 -31.68 -16.97 -6.56
C ARG A 9 -32.03 -16.56 -5.14
N LEU A 10 -31.11 -15.82 -4.51
CA LEU A 10 -31.34 -15.16 -3.23
C LEU A 10 -31.87 -13.76 -3.52
N VAL A 11 -33.11 -13.46 -3.13
CA VAL A 11 -33.76 -12.17 -3.42
C VAL A 11 -34.52 -11.64 -2.19
N ALA A 12 -34.70 -10.33 -2.11
CA ALA A 12 -35.56 -9.71 -1.12
C ALA A 12 -37.00 -9.72 -1.63
N ILE A 13 -37.93 -10.23 -0.81
CA ILE A 13 -39.33 -10.42 -1.19
C ILE A 13 -40.18 -9.57 -0.27
N LEU A 14 -40.94 -8.64 -0.85
CA LEU A 14 -41.96 -7.85 -0.17
C LEU A 14 -43.33 -8.47 -0.47
N ALA A 15 -44.02 -8.91 0.58
CA ALA A 15 -45.45 -9.21 0.52
C ALA A 15 -46.22 -8.03 1.13
N VAL A 16 -47.27 -7.57 0.43
CA VAL A 16 -48.16 -6.49 0.88
C VAL A 16 -49.62 -6.91 0.73
N ASP A 17 -50.46 -6.50 1.69
CA ASP A 17 -51.90 -6.71 1.69
C ASP A 17 -52.66 -5.47 2.24
N ILE A 18 -53.90 -5.26 1.77
CA ILE A 18 -54.78 -4.19 2.23
C ILE A 18 -55.72 -4.70 3.33
N VAL A 19 -55.61 -4.12 4.53
CA VAL A 19 -56.37 -4.56 5.69
C VAL A 19 -57.88 -4.33 5.51
N GLY A 20 -58.63 -5.43 5.60
CA GLY A 20 -60.09 -5.39 5.62
C GLY A 20 -60.72 -5.03 4.28
N TYR A 21 -60.03 -5.32 3.17
CA TYR A 21 -60.48 -5.03 1.81
C TYR A 21 -61.92 -5.48 1.53
N SER A 22 -62.29 -6.72 1.88
CA SER A 22 -63.66 -7.24 1.68
C SER A 22 -64.73 -6.42 2.40
N ARG A 23 -64.43 -5.91 3.60
CA ARG A 23 -65.35 -5.05 4.37
C ARG A 23 -65.48 -3.65 3.77
N LEU A 24 -64.41 -3.11 3.17
CA LEU A 24 -64.43 -1.82 2.50
C LEU A 24 -65.24 -1.88 1.19
N ILE A 25 -65.12 -2.99 0.45
CA ILE A 25 -65.93 -3.28 -0.74
C ILE A 25 -67.42 -3.40 -0.39
N GLU A 26 -67.77 -4.08 0.71
CA GLU A 26 -69.17 -4.21 1.16
C GLU A 26 -69.78 -2.86 1.58
N ALA A 27 -68.95 -1.94 2.10
CA ALA A 27 -69.40 -0.61 2.54
C ALA A 27 -69.59 0.38 1.37
N ASP A 28 -68.67 0.38 0.40
CA ASP A 28 -68.72 1.21 -0.80
C ASP A 28 -67.76 0.66 -1.88
N GLU A 29 -68.28 -0.20 -2.75
CA GLU A 29 -67.52 -0.89 -3.80
C GLU A 29 -66.86 0.11 -4.77
N ALA A 30 -67.62 1.09 -5.25
CA ALA A 30 -67.15 2.06 -6.25
C ALA A 30 -66.00 2.92 -5.72
N ARG A 31 -66.12 3.40 -4.48
CA ARG A 31 -65.09 4.22 -3.83
C ARG A 31 -63.85 3.41 -3.49
N THR A 32 -64.02 2.19 -2.99
CA THR A 32 -62.89 1.33 -2.58
C THR A 32 -62.08 0.88 -3.78
N LEU A 33 -62.72 0.48 -4.89
CA LEU A 33 -62.04 0.14 -6.13
C LEU A 33 -61.31 1.35 -6.74
N ALA A 34 -61.90 2.55 -6.69
CA ALA A 34 -61.25 3.78 -7.15
C ALA A 34 -60.03 4.14 -6.29
N ALA A 35 -60.15 4.07 -4.96
CA ALA A 35 -59.05 4.36 -4.03
C ALA A 35 -57.89 3.36 -4.19
N MET A 36 -58.21 2.08 -4.41
CA MET A 36 -57.24 1.03 -4.66
C MET A 36 -56.52 1.21 -6.01
N LYS A 37 -57.25 1.50 -7.09
CA LYS A 37 -56.64 1.79 -8.40
C LYS A 37 -55.71 3.00 -8.33
N ALA A 38 -56.15 4.08 -7.67
CA ALA A 38 -55.35 5.29 -7.48
C ALA A 38 -54.09 5.02 -6.62
N TRP A 39 -54.23 4.25 -5.52
CA TRP A 39 -53.07 3.82 -4.75
C TRP A 39 -52.08 3.06 -5.61
N ARG A 40 -52.56 2.11 -6.40
CA ARG A 40 -51.71 1.26 -7.22
C ARG A 40 -50.98 2.04 -8.31
N SER A 41 -51.70 2.79 -9.15
CA SER A 41 -51.10 3.50 -10.29
C SER A 41 -50.31 4.76 -9.91
N GLU A 42 -50.65 5.41 -8.79
CA GLU A 42 -50.03 6.69 -8.42
C GLU A 42 -49.01 6.58 -7.28
N ILE A 43 -48.97 5.46 -6.56
CA ILE A 43 -48.11 5.30 -5.38
C ILE A 43 -47.32 4.00 -5.45
N PHE A 44 -47.99 2.85 -5.50
CA PHE A 44 -47.32 1.55 -5.35
C PHE A 44 -46.46 1.20 -6.57
N ASP A 45 -47.04 1.20 -7.78
CA ASP A 45 -46.31 0.83 -8.99
C ASP A 45 -45.12 1.78 -9.27
N PRO A 46 -45.26 3.13 -9.13
CA PRO A 46 -44.13 4.05 -9.26
C PRO A 46 -43.03 3.84 -8.21
N PHE A 47 -43.38 3.58 -6.95
CA PHE A 47 -42.35 3.30 -5.94
C PHE A 47 -41.66 1.97 -6.16
N VAL A 48 -42.39 0.94 -6.59
CA VAL A 48 -41.77 -0.34 -6.97
C VAL A 48 -40.76 -0.10 -8.10
N GLU A 49 -41.06 0.72 -9.10
CA GLU A 49 -40.12 1.07 -10.18
C GLU A 49 -38.94 1.94 -9.71
N ASP A 50 -39.21 3.02 -8.95
CA ASP A 50 -38.21 3.96 -8.41
C ASP A 50 -37.19 3.25 -7.49
N TYR A 51 -37.62 2.19 -6.80
CA TYR A 51 -36.80 1.36 -5.93
C TYR A 51 -36.42 0.02 -6.58
N HIS A 52 -36.41 -0.09 -7.91
CA HIS A 52 -35.89 -1.25 -8.66
C HIS A 52 -36.52 -2.62 -8.30
N GLY A 53 -37.79 -2.60 -7.89
CA GLY A 53 -38.58 -3.81 -7.64
C GLY A 53 -39.26 -4.32 -8.90
N ARG A 54 -39.50 -5.63 -8.97
CA ARG A 54 -40.31 -6.29 -10.00
C ARG A 54 -41.52 -6.94 -9.34
N ILE A 55 -42.72 -6.58 -9.79
CA ILE A 55 -43.95 -7.22 -9.31
C ILE A 55 -44.01 -8.64 -9.89
N VAL A 56 -43.95 -9.63 -9.00
CA VAL A 56 -43.99 -11.06 -9.34
C VAL A 56 -45.43 -11.54 -9.42
N LYS A 57 -46.27 -11.12 -8.47
CA LYS A 57 -47.65 -11.58 -8.38
C LYS A 57 -48.58 -10.53 -7.81
N LEU A 58 -49.78 -10.47 -8.37
CA LEU A 58 -50.86 -9.59 -7.93
C LEU A 58 -52.02 -10.43 -7.42
N MET A 59 -52.53 -10.09 -6.25
CA MET A 59 -53.52 -10.90 -5.53
C MET A 59 -54.82 -10.12 -5.28
N GLY A 60 -55.23 -9.25 -6.20
CA GLY A 60 -56.33 -8.33 -5.93
C GLY A 60 -55.88 -7.30 -4.91
N ASP A 61 -56.17 -7.51 -3.64
CA ASP A 61 -55.85 -6.64 -2.50
C ASP A 61 -54.40 -6.68 -2.01
N GLY A 62 -53.59 -7.61 -2.54
CA GLY A 62 -52.17 -7.71 -2.22
C GLY A 62 -51.24 -7.83 -3.42
N ALA A 63 -49.94 -7.76 -3.16
CA ALA A 63 -48.89 -7.98 -4.15
C ALA A 63 -47.66 -8.67 -3.54
N ILE A 64 -46.96 -9.43 -4.38
CA ILE A 64 -45.63 -9.98 -4.09
C ILE A 64 -44.65 -9.32 -5.06
N VAL A 65 -43.65 -8.66 -4.50
CA VAL A 65 -42.65 -7.91 -5.24
C VAL A 65 -41.26 -8.43 -4.88
N GLU A 66 -40.44 -8.68 -5.89
CA GLU A 66 -39.03 -9.00 -5.70
C GLU A 66 -38.16 -7.75 -5.82
N PHE A 67 -37.11 -7.70 -5.03
CA PHE A 67 -36.08 -6.68 -5.07
C PHE A 67 -34.71 -7.35 -5.08
N GLY A 68 -33.79 -6.78 -5.86
CA GLY A 68 -32.37 -7.16 -5.81
C GLY A 68 -31.67 -6.72 -4.52
N SER A 69 -32.31 -5.85 -3.73
CA SER A 69 -31.76 -5.24 -2.52
C SER A 69 -32.79 -5.21 -1.39
N VAL A 70 -32.38 -5.61 -0.18
CA VAL A 70 -33.22 -5.51 1.03
C VAL A 70 -33.46 -4.04 1.40
N VAL A 71 -32.47 -3.17 1.16
CA VAL A 71 -32.55 -1.73 1.41
C VAL A 71 -33.66 -1.11 0.55
N ASP A 72 -33.71 -1.48 -0.72
CA ASP A 72 -34.73 -0.98 -1.65
C ASP A 72 -36.12 -1.51 -1.30
N ALA A 73 -36.23 -2.79 -0.94
CA ALA A 73 -37.50 -3.37 -0.48
C ALA A 73 -38.05 -2.63 0.75
N VAL A 74 -37.19 -2.33 1.73
CA VAL A 74 -37.58 -1.59 2.94
C VAL A 74 -37.90 -0.13 2.62
N ALA A 75 -37.08 0.55 1.82
CA ALA A 75 -37.32 1.93 1.42
C ALA A 75 -38.64 2.08 0.64
N CYS A 76 -38.92 1.17 -0.29
CA CYS A 76 -40.18 1.12 -1.04
C CYS A 76 -41.38 0.92 -0.10
N ALA A 77 -41.29 -0.04 0.83
CA ALA A 77 -42.35 -0.30 1.80
C ALA A 77 -42.60 0.91 2.71
N VAL A 78 -41.54 1.58 3.18
CA VAL A 78 -41.64 2.77 4.03
C VAL A 78 -42.23 3.95 3.27
N ALA A 79 -41.74 4.24 2.07
CA ALA A 79 -42.25 5.31 1.22
C ALA A 79 -43.73 5.12 0.89
N SER A 80 -44.13 3.88 0.57
CA SER A 80 -45.52 3.50 0.31
C SER A 80 -46.39 3.75 1.54
N GLN A 81 -45.96 3.28 2.72
CA GLN A 81 -46.70 3.46 3.98
C GLN A 81 -46.91 4.94 4.32
N SER A 82 -45.84 5.73 4.26
CA SER A 82 -45.87 7.16 4.60
C SER A 82 -46.72 7.97 3.63
N LYS A 83 -46.66 7.67 2.33
CA LYS A 83 -47.42 8.41 1.30
C LYS A 83 -48.93 8.16 1.41
N ILE A 84 -49.32 6.92 1.71
CA ILE A 84 -50.72 6.53 1.94
C ILE A 84 -51.27 7.23 3.18
N ALA A 85 -50.50 7.19 4.29
CA ALA A 85 -50.88 7.87 5.52
C ALA A 85 -51.06 9.38 5.31
N ALA A 86 -50.16 10.03 4.56
CA ALA A 86 -50.24 11.45 4.26
C ALA A 86 -51.45 11.83 3.38
N ARG A 87 -51.77 11.04 2.35
CA ARG A 87 -52.92 11.29 1.46
C ARG A 87 -54.28 11.07 2.14
N GLN A 88 -54.31 10.31 3.23
CA GLN A 88 -55.54 9.96 3.94
C GLN A 88 -55.70 10.70 5.27
N ALA A 89 -54.94 11.79 5.48
CA ALA A 89 -55.05 12.64 6.66
C ALA A 89 -56.49 13.13 6.91
N ASP A 90 -57.19 13.53 5.84
CA ASP A 90 -58.56 14.07 5.88
C ASP A 90 -59.65 13.00 5.65
N VAL A 91 -59.27 11.72 5.50
CA VAL A 91 -60.21 10.60 5.33
C VAL A 91 -60.61 10.07 6.71
N ALA A 92 -61.91 9.89 6.93
CA ALA A 92 -62.44 9.28 8.16
C ALA A 92 -61.83 7.88 8.38
N SER A 93 -61.44 7.57 9.63
CA SER A 93 -60.68 6.36 9.99
C SER A 93 -61.29 5.05 9.48
N GLN A 94 -62.61 4.96 9.40
CA GLN A 94 -63.35 3.79 8.92
C GLN A 94 -63.20 3.51 7.41
N HIS A 95 -62.70 4.49 6.63
CA HIS A 95 -62.49 4.41 5.18
C HIS A 95 -61.01 4.48 4.78
N ARG A 96 -60.09 4.40 5.76
CA ARG A 96 -58.65 4.47 5.46
C ARG A 96 -58.13 3.12 4.96
N LEU A 97 -57.30 3.15 3.92
CA LEU A 97 -56.52 1.99 3.48
C LEU A 97 -55.28 1.88 4.36
N LEU A 98 -55.14 0.74 5.05
CA LEU A 98 -53.95 0.40 5.82
C LEU A 98 -53.30 -0.81 5.15
N LEU A 99 -51.98 -0.75 4.95
CA LEU A 99 -51.22 -1.87 4.42
C LEU A 99 -50.64 -2.71 5.56
N ARG A 100 -50.55 -4.01 5.35
CA ARG A 100 -49.65 -4.90 6.07
C ARG A 100 -48.51 -5.27 5.14
N MET A 101 -47.29 -5.28 5.65
CA MET A 101 -46.12 -5.58 4.86
C MET A 101 -45.15 -6.51 5.58
N GLY A 102 -44.61 -7.47 4.83
CA GLY A 102 -43.62 -8.43 5.28
C GLY A 102 -42.46 -8.52 4.30
N ILE A 103 -41.23 -8.36 4.78
CA ILE A 103 -40.02 -8.51 3.96
C ILE A 103 -39.19 -9.69 4.44
N ASN A 104 -38.80 -10.56 3.51
CA ASN A 104 -37.84 -11.62 3.77
C ASN A 104 -36.74 -11.67 2.71
N LEU A 105 -35.50 -11.88 3.14
CA LEU A 105 -34.40 -12.27 2.26
C LEU A 105 -34.26 -13.80 2.31
N GLY A 106 -34.46 -14.48 1.19
CA GLY A 106 -34.40 -15.94 1.16
C GLY A 106 -34.27 -16.53 -0.24
N ASP A 107 -33.82 -17.78 -0.30
CA ASP A 107 -33.70 -18.52 -1.55
C ASP A 107 -35.07 -18.82 -2.15
N VAL A 108 -35.22 -18.50 -3.42
CA VAL A 108 -36.40 -18.80 -4.24
C VAL A 108 -35.99 -19.48 -5.52
N VAL A 109 -36.90 -20.28 -6.06
CA VAL A 109 -36.82 -20.87 -7.39
C VAL A 109 -37.60 -19.98 -8.34
N VAL A 110 -36.96 -19.54 -9.41
CA VAL A 110 -37.60 -18.77 -10.47
C VAL A 110 -38.29 -19.74 -11.43
N ASP A 111 -39.61 -19.58 -11.60
CA ASP A 111 -40.40 -20.36 -12.56
C ASP A 111 -41.12 -19.39 -13.52
N GLY A 112 -40.45 -19.08 -14.64
CA GLY A 112 -40.89 -18.04 -15.57
C GLY A 112 -40.93 -16.65 -14.90
N ASP A 113 -42.13 -16.08 -14.82
CA ASP A 113 -42.40 -14.79 -14.17
C ASP A 113 -42.85 -14.92 -12.70
N ASP A 114 -42.96 -16.13 -12.14
CA ASP A 114 -43.36 -16.37 -10.74
C ASP A 114 -42.15 -16.78 -9.85
N LEU A 115 -42.29 -16.59 -8.54
CA LEU A 115 -41.32 -17.02 -7.54
C LEU A 115 -41.92 -18.11 -6.64
N LEU A 116 -41.22 -19.24 -6.55
CA LEU A 116 -41.64 -20.38 -5.74
C LEU A 116 -40.58 -20.70 -4.69
N GLY A 117 -41.00 -20.96 -3.45
CA GLY A 117 -40.10 -21.45 -2.41
C GLY A 117 -40.42 -20.94 -1.01
N ASP A 118 -39.66 -21.44 -0.04
CA ASP A 118 -39.85 -21.10 1.38
C ASP A 118 -39.65 -19.61 1.63
N GLY A 119 -38.80 -18.93 0.85
CA GLY A 119 -38.55 -17.48 0.97
C GLY A 119 -39.82 -16.63 0.78
N VAL A 120 -40.68 -17.00 -0.18
CA VAL A 120 -41.96 -16.30 -0.45
C VAL A 120 -42.96 -16.57 0.67
N ASN A 121 -43.02 -17.81 1.15
CA ASN A 121 -43.90 -18.22 2.25
C ASN A 121 -43.57 -17.48 3.56
N VAL A 122 -42.28 -17.22 3.83
CA VAL A 122 -41.86 -16.39 4.99
C VAL A 122 -42.37 -14.96 4.84
N ALA A 123 -42.14 -14.31 3.69
CA ALA A 123 -42.56 -12.91 3.47
C ALA A 123 -44.08 -12.75 3.65
N ALA A 124 -44.87 -13.63 3.02
CA ALA A 124 -46.32 -13.63 3.17
C ALA A 124 -46.78 -13.86 4.61
N ARG A 125 -46.07 -14.71 5.38
CA ARG A 125 -46.44 -14.92 6.79
C ARG A 125 -46.09 -13.72 7.67
N LEU A 126 -44.96 -13.06 7.41
CA LEU A 126 -44.58 -11.84 8.11
C LEU A 126 -45.61 -10.73 7.89
N GLU A 127 -46.10 -10.59 6.65
CA GLU A 127 -47.20 -9.69 6.30
C GLU A 127 -48.45 -10.02 7.12
N GLN A 128 -48.91 -11.27 7.10
CA GLN A 128 -50.13 -11.68 7.81
C GLN A 128 -50.08 -11.47 9.33
N MET A 129 -48.89 -11.61 9.94
CA MET A 129 -48.66 -11.37 11.37
C MET A 129 -48.48 -9.88 11.68
N CYS A 130 -48.25 -9.05 10.66
CA CYS A 130 -48.00 -7.64 10.83
C CYS A 130 -49.27 -6.91 11.29
N GLU A 131 -49.08 -5.94 12.19
CA GLU A 131 -50.15 -5.05 12.60
C GLU A 131 -50.58 -4.13 11.44
N PRO A 132 -51.86 -3.71 11.36
CA PRO A 132 -52.30 -2.77 10.33
C PRO A 132 -51.46 -1.49 10.28
N GLY A 133 -50.92 -1.18 9.10
CA GLY A 133 -50.02 -0.05 8.88
C GLY A 133 -48.56 -0.29 9.27
N GLY A 134 -48.21 -1.53 9.62
CA GLY A 134 -46.86 -1.94 10.03
C GLY A 134 -46.02 -2.56 8.91
N LEU A 135 -44.73 -2.71 9.20
CA LEU A 135 -43.78 -3.46 8.38
C LEU A 135 -42.95 -4.40 9.26
N PHE A 136 -43.01 -5.69 8.98
CA PHE A 136 -42.15 -6.71 9.60
C PHE A 136 -41.07 -7.18 8.64
N ILE A 137 -39.87 -7.38 9.15
CA ILE A 137 -38.73 -7.89 8.40
C ILE A 137 -38.18 -9.15 9.08
N SER A 138 -37.72 -10.12 8.28
CA SER A 138 -37.04 -11.31 8.78
C SER A 138 -35.65 -10.99 9.33
N GLY A 139 -35.10 -11.86 10.17
CA GLY A 139 -33.73 -11.71 10.66
C GLY A 139 -32.68 -11.72 9.56
N THR A 140 -32.90 -12.48 8.49
CA THR A 140 -32.00 -12.47 7.32
C THR A 140 -32.05 -11.14 6.57
N ALA A 141 -33.22 -10.49 6.49
CA ALA A 141 -33.31 -9.13 5.97
C ALA A 141 -32.66 -8.10 6.93
N PHE A 142 -32.89 -8.23 8.23
CA PHE A 142 -32.31 -7.37 9.26
C PHE A 142 -30.78 -7.37 9.24
N ASP A 143 -30.15 -8.55 9.16
CA ASP A 143 -28.69 -8.69 9.15
C ASP A 143 -28.05 -7.92 7.96
N HIS A 144 -28.78 -7.77 6.85
CA HIS A 144 -28.35 -7.04 5.65
C HIS A 144 -28.69 -5.54 5.65
N LEU A 145 -29.41 -5.03 6.66
CA LEU A 145 -29.78 -3.61 6.79
C LEU A 145 -28.85 -2.81 7.72
N GLN A 146 -27.97 -3.48 8.50
CA GLN A 146 -27.14 -2.81 9.50
C GLN A 146 -26.23 -1.73 8.88
N GLY A 147 -26.46 -0.48 9.27
CA GLY A 147 -25.65 0.68 8.86
C GLY A 147 -26.13 1.45 7.63
N THR A 148 -27.23 1.05 6.97
CA THR A 148 -27.66 1.64 5.68
C THR A 148 -28.96 2.47 5.75
N LEU A 149 -29.88 2.19 6.68
CA LEU A 149 -31.11 2.99 6.89
C LEU A 149 -31.24 3.44 8.35
N GLU A 150 -31.48 4.74 8.58
CA GLU A 150 -31.78 5.33 9.90
C GLU A 150 -33.25 5.09 10.31
N LEU A 151 -33.68 3.83 10.40
CA LEU A 151 -35.02 3.46 10.88
C LEU A 151 -34.93 2.71 12.22
N PRO A 152 -35.77 3.05 13.23
CA PRO A 152 -35.83 2.27 14.46
C PRO A 152 -36.39 0.87 14.19
N LEU A 153 -35.57 -0.16 14.45
CA LEU A 153 -35.91 -1.57 14.30
C LEU A 153 -36.05 -2.21 15.68
N GLU A 154 -37.23 -2.77 15.96
CA GLU A 154 -37.55 -3.40 17.24
C GLU A 154 -37.64 -4.92 17.08
N PHE A 155 -36.94 -5.70 17.90
CA PHE A 155 -37.02 -7.15 17.87
C PHE A 155 -38.32 -7.65 18.52
N ILE A 156 -39.14 -8.38 17.76
CA ILE A 156 -40.47 -8.89 18.18
C ILE A 156 -40.41 -10.36 18.64
N GLY A 157 -39.25 -11.00 18.50
CA GLY A 157 -39.02 -12.39 18.92
C GLY A 157 -38.90 -13.37 17.75
N GLU A 158 -38.84 -14.64 18.10
CA GLU A 158 -38.76 -15.77 17.17
C GLU A 158 -40.15 -16.35 16.88
N GLN A 159 -40.52 -16.41 15.60
CA GLN A 159 -41.83 -16.89 15.15
C GLN A 159 -41.70 -18.21 14.41
N HIS A 160 -42.55 -19.18 14.76
CA HIS A 160 -42.63 -20.46 14.03
C HIS A 160 -43.60 -20.31 12.86
N VAL A 161 -43.08 -20.37 11.64
CA VAL A 161 -43.87 -20.33 10.41
C VAL A 161 -44.21 -21.76 9.98
N LYS A 162 -45.47 -21.99 9.59
CA LYS A 162 -45.94 -23.30 9.11
C LYS A 162 -45.06 -23.75 7.93
N ASN A 163 -44.61 -24.99 7.95
CA ASN A 163 -43.72 -25.62 6.94
C ASN A 163 -42.25 -25.16 6.94
N ILE A 164 -41.76 -24.48 7.98
CA ILE A 164 -40.35 -24.12 8.14
C ILE A 164 -39.80 -24.72 9.44
N LYS A 165 -38.72 -25.51 9.35
CA LYS A 165 -38.16 -26.26 10.48
C LYS A 165 -37.48 -25.39 11.55
N ARG A 166 -37.09 -24.16 11.23
CA ARG A 166 -36.36 -23.25 12.12
C ARG A 166 -37.20 -22.01 12.42
N PRO A 167 -37.18 -21.48 13.66
CA PRO A 167 -37.84 -20.22 13.97
C PRO A 167 -37.23 -19.06 13.18
N VAL A 168 -38.08 -18.13 12.74
CA VAL A 168 -37.67 -16.91 12.03
C VAL A 168 -37.64 -15.76 13.03
N ARG A 169 -36.47 -15.12 13.21
CA ARG A 169 -36.35 -13.86 13.96
C ARG A 169 -37.14 -12.77 13.23
N VAL A 170 -37.98 -12.02 13.94
CA VAL A 170 -38.81 -10.97 13.36
C VAL A 170 -38.50 -9.61 13.99
N TYR A 171 -38.33 -8.60 13.13
CA TYR A 171 -38.11 -7.22 13.55
C TYR A 171 -39.22 -6.33 12.99
N ARG A 172 -39.67 -5.36 13.78
CA ARG A 172 -40.66 -4.35 13.41
C ARG A 172 -39.96 -3.06 13.05
N VAL A 173 -40.38 -2.46 11.94
CA VAL A 173 -39.95 -1.12 11.53
C VAL A 173 -40.89 -0.08 12.15
N ARG A 174 -40.35 0.88 12.89
CA ARG A 174 -41.13 1.98 13.50
C ARG A 174 -41.09 3.22 12.60
N PHE A 175 -42.26 3.75 12.28
CA PHE A 175 -42.42 4.88 11.35
C PHE A 175 -42.41 6.28 12.01
N GLU A 176 -42.21 6.40 13.34
CA GLU A 176 -42.29 7.69 14.05
C GLU A 176 -40.93 8.25 14.52
N GLY A 177 -40.53 9.36 13.91
CA GLY A 177 -39.63 10.36 14.48
C GLY A 177 -40.42 11.61 14.87
N ASN A 178 -40.74 11.76 16.15
CA ASN A 178 -41.52 12.88 16.67
C ASN A 178 -40.61 14.11 16.91
N ALA A 179 -40.32 14.87 15.84
CA ALA A 179 -39.58 16.14 15.94
C ALA A 179 -40.54 17.30 16.24
N ARG A 180 -40.39 17.87 17.45
CA ARG A 180 -41.04 19.10 17.91
C ARG A 180 -40.94 20.24 16.87
N HIS A 181 -42.06 20.63 16.28
CA HIS A 181 -42.18 21.87 15.53
C HIS A 181 -42.07 23.09 16.46
N ARG A 182 -40.96 23.85 16.37
CA ARG A 182 -40.93 25.26 16.77
C ARG A 182 -41.62 26.08 15.67
N ARG A 183 -42.72 26.74 16.04
CA ARG A 183 -43.45 27.71 15.20
C ARG A 183 -42.58 28.94 14.94
N PHE A 184 -42.34 29.26 13.67
CA PHE A 184 -42.10 30.64 13.24
C PHE A 184 -43.33 31.13 12.48
N GLN A 185 -43.97 32.18 12.98
CA GLN A 185 -44.98 32.94 12.27
C GLN A 185 -44.29 33.89 11.29
N VAL A 186 -44.69 33.89 10.03
CA VAL A 186 -44.45 35.03 9.14
C VAL A 186 -45.75 35.37 8.40
N ARG A 187 -46.19 36.60 8.60
CA ARG A 187 -47.33 37.24 7.96
C ARG A 187 -47.02 37.56 6.50
N SER A 188 -48.09 37.52 5.70
CA SER A 188 -48.19 37.95 4.31
C SER A 188 -47.51 39.28 3.99
N PHE A 189 -46.99 39.44 2.77
CA PHE A 189 -47.48 40.51 1.87
C PHE A 189 -47.10 40.25 0.41
N ARG A 190 -48.10 40.41 -0.47
CA ARG A 190 -48.03 40.42 -1.93
C ARG A 190 -47.19 41.62 -2.40
N SER A 191 -46.22 41.42 -3.31
CA SER A 191 -45.84 42.34 -4.41
C SER A 191 -44.47 42.04 -5.07
N TRP A 192 -44.16 40.81 -5.50
CA TRP A 192 -42.91 40.50 -6.23
C TRP A 192 -43.14 39.68 -7.51
N ILE A 193 -44.10 40.09 -8.35
CA ILE A 193 -44.46 39.35 -9.58
C ILE A 193 -43.44 39.54 -10.72
N ILE A 194 -42.61 40.59 -10.71
CA ILE A 194 -41.67 40.87 -11.81
C ILE A 194 -40.26 40.25 -11.59
N PRO A 195 -39.70 40.18 -10.36
CA PRO A 195 -38.44 39.45 -10.11
C PRO A 195 -38.59 37.93 -10.28
N ALA A 196 -39.82 37.41 -10.14
CA ALA A 196 -40.13 35.98 -10.22
C ALA A 196 -39.97 35.39 -11.63
N ALA A 197 -40.19 36.17 -12.70
CA ALA A 197 -40.07 35.68 -14.07
C ALA A 197 -38.60 35.53 -14.53
N LEU A 198 -37.72 36.42 -14.07
CA LEU A 198 -36.28 36.33 -14.34
C LEU A 198 -35.62 35.21 -13.51
N ALA A 199 -36.10 35.02 -12.27
CA ALA A 199 -35.73 33.88 -11.44
C ALA A 199 -36.23 32.56 -12.04
N LEU A 200 -37.39 32.52 -12.69
CA LEU A 200 -37.93 31.32 -13.33
C LEU A 200 -37.11 30.89 -14.57
N LEU A 201 -36.59 31.85 -15.35
CA LEU A 201 -35.70 31.57 -16.49
C LEU A 201 -34.31 31.08 -16.05
N LEU A 202 -33.81 31.58 -14.91
CA LEU A 202 -32.63 31.04 -14.23
C LEU A 202 -32.92 29.68 -13.57
N LEU A 203 -34.13 29.47 -13.03
CA LEU A 203 -34.58 28.22 -12.42
C LEU A 203 -35.03 27.16 -13.43
N ILE A 204 -35.11 27.44 -14.72
CA ILE A 204 -35.32 26.43 -15.78
C ILE A 204 -34.02 26.15 -16.52
N SER A 205 -33.16 27.17 -16.72
CA SER A 205 -31.83 26.95 -17.30
C SER A 205 -30.89 26.21 -16.36
N VAL A 206 -30.96 26.45 -15.04
CA VAL A 206 -30.15 25.72 -14.05
C VAL A 206 -30.53 24.23 -13.99
N PRO A 207 -31.81 23.81 -13.89
CA PRO A 207 -32.17 22.39 -13.95
C PRO A 207 -31.96 21.76 -15.31
N ALA A 208 -32.07 22.49 -16.43
CA ALA A 208 -31.78 21.95 -17.76
C ALA A 208 -30.27 21.71 -17.95
N VAL A 209 -29.41 22.62 -17.47
CA VAL A 209 -27.95 22.43 -17.42
C VAL A 209 -27.57 21.37 -16.38
N TRP A 210 -28.29 21.29 -15.27
CA TRP A 210 -28.08 20.30 -14.20
C TRP A 210 -28.60 18.90 -14.56
N LEU A 211 -29.66 18.78 -15.38
CA LEU A 211 -30.11 17.50 -15.98
C LEU A 211 -29.24 17.10 -17.18
N ALA A 212 -28.76 18.06 -17.98
CA ALA A 212 -27.80 17.78 -19.04
C ALA A 212 -26.43 17.36 -18.47
N GLN A 213 -26.02 17.92 -17.32
CA GLN A 213 -24.85 17.45 -16.56
C GLN A 213 -25.11 16.16 -15.78
N ARG A 214 -26.35 15.88 -15.33
CA ARG A 214 -26.69 14.60 -14.66
C ARG A 214 -26.91 13.42 -15.63
N ARG A 215 -27.11 13.67 -16.92
CA ARG A 215 -26.98 12.62 -17.95
C ARG A 215 -25.53 12.17 -18.16
N GLU A 216 -24.55 12.82 -17.54
CA GLU A 216 -23.14 12.42 -17.54
C GLU A 216 -22.71 11.53 -16.36
N SER A 217 -23.63 11.06 -15.51
CA SER A 217 -23.28 10.26 -14.32
C SER A 217 -24.07 8.95 -14.21
N ALA A 218 -24.06 8.17 -15.29
CA ALA A 218 -23.73 6.76 -15.15
C ALA A 218 -22.21 6.69 -15.39
N ASP A 219 -21.40 6.94 -14.36
CA ASP A 219 -19.94 7.11 -14.48
C ASP A 219 -19.25 5.77 -14.79
N ALA A 220 -19.38 5.33 -16.05
CA ALA A 220 -18.36 4.59 -16.76
C ALA A 220 -17.04 5.38 -16.67
N ALA A 221 -15.92 4.72 -16.39
CA ALA A 221 -14.62 5.37 -16.53
C ALA A 221 -14.36 5.60 -18.02
N SER A 222 -14.86 6.69 -18.60
CA SER A 222 -14.59 6.98 -20.00
C SER A 222 -13.09 7.25 -20.18
N VAL A 223 -12.47 6.66 -21.20
CA VAL A 223 -11.04 6.80 -21.51
C VAL A 223 -10.53 8.27 -21.43
N PRO A 224 -11.30 9.30 -21.86
CA PRO A 224 -10.88 10.70 -21.73
C PRO A 224 -10.76 11.22 -20.28
N ARG A 225 -11.39 10.57 -19.30
CA ARG A 225 -11.37 10.97 -17.90
C ARG A 225 -10.23 10.30 -17.11
N MET A 226 -9.47 9.37 -17.69
CA MET A 226 -8.39 8.66 -17.02
C MET A 226 -7.28 9.62 -16.53
N ALA A 227 -6.85 9.49 -15.27
CA ALA A 227 -5.76 10.30 -14.72
C ALA A 227 -4.38 9.90 -15.27
N LEU A 228 -4.24 8.62 -15.65
CA LEU A 228 -3.07 8.07 -16.31
C LEU A 228 -3.50 7.37 -17.60
N PRO A 229 -2.69 7.45 -18.68
CA PRO A 229 -3.05 6.84 -19.96
C PRO A 229 -3.18 5.32 -19.83
N LEU A 230 -4.21 4.74 -20.44
CA LEU A 230 -4.40 3.30 -20.50
C LEU A 230 -3.24 2.64 -21.28
N PRO A 231 -2.65 1.56 -20.75
CA PRO A 231 -1.65 0.79 -21.49
C PRO A 231 -2.26 0.14 -22.73
N GLN A 232 -1.42 -0.13 -23.74
CA GLN A 232 -1.85 -0.87 -24.94
C GLN A 232 -2.17 -2.35 -24.65
N LYS A 233 -1.54 -2.90 -23.61
CA LYS A 233 -1.80 -4.27 -23.14
C LYS A 233 -3.02 -4.27 -22.20
N PRO A 234 -3.69 -5.42 -22.00
CA PRO A 234 -4.63 -5.57 -20.90
C PRO A 234 -4.00 -5.07 -19.61
N SER A 235 -4.72 -4.24 -18.86
CA SER A 235 -4.19 -3.60 -17.64
C SER A 235 -5.10 -3.90 -16.47
N ILE A 236 -4.52 -4.36 -15.36
CA ILE A 236 -5.25 -4.84 -14.19
C ILE A 236 -4.73 -4.20 -12.91
N ALA A 237 -5.63 -3.85 -11.99
CA ALA A 237 -5.29 -3.63 -10.60
C ALA A 237 -6.01 -4.66 -9.72
N VAL A 238 -5.27 -5.28 -8.81
CA VAL A 238 -5.82 -6.24 -7.84
C VAL A 238 -5.99 -5.54 -6.51
N LEU A 239 -7.25 -5.32 -6.13
CA LEU A 239 -7.59 -4.68 -4.86
C LEU A 239 -7.40 -5.65 -3.68
N PRO A 240 -7.07 -5.12 -2.49
CA PRO A 240 -6.90 -5.91 -1.28
C PRO A 240 -8.13 -6.78 -1.01
N PHE A 241 -7.94 -8.10 -0.96
CA PHE A 241 -9.04 -9.00 -0.63
C PHE A 241 -9.50 -8.76 0.81
N GLU A 242 -10.81 -8.68 1.01
CA GLU A 242 -11.40 -8.52 2.33
C GLU A 242 -11.15 -9.76 3.19
N ASN A 243 -10.71 -9.56 4.44
CA ASN A 243 -10.61 -10.66 5.39
C ASN A 243 -11.99 -10.92 6.03
N LEU A 244 -12.64 -12.01 5.62
CA LEU A 244 -13.93 -12.48 6.18
C LEU A 244 -13.75 -13.62 7.18
N SER A 245 -12.53 -13.81 7.71
CA SER A 245 -12.23 -14.74 8.79
C SER A 245 -12.69 -14.18 10.14
N SER A 246 -12.99 -15.05 11.10
CA SER A 246 -13.39 -14.62 12.45
C SER A 246 -12.25 -14.01 13.27
N ASP A 247 -11.01 -14.41 12.98
CA ASP A 247 -9.80 -13.85 13.59
C ASP A 247 -9.26 -12.67 12.77
N ALA A 248 -9.40 -11.46 13.32
CA ALA A 248 -8.85 -10.23 12.71
C ALA A 248 -7.32 -10.28 12.57
N GLY A 249 -6.63 -11.09 13.41
CA GLY A 249 -5.20 -11.34 13.33
C GLY A 249 -4.76 -12.05 12.04
N GLN A 250 -5.69 -12.61 11.26
CA GLN A 250 -5.40 -13.24 9.96
C GLN A 250 -5.42 -12.25 8.78
N SER A 251 -5.50 -10.93 9.02
CA SER A 251 -5.48 -9.97 7.90
C SER A 251 -4.21 -10.09 7.05
N TYR A 252 -3.08 -10.50 7.62
CA TYR A 252 -1.84 -10.72 6.85
C TYR A 252 -2.01 -11.81 5.79
N PHE A 253 -2.87 -12.80 6.03
CA PHE A 253 -3.09 -13.92 5.12
C PHE A 253 -3.87 -13.47 3.88
N ALA A 254 -4.96 -12.73 4.06
CA ALA A 254 -5.73 -12.14 2.95
C ALA A 254 -4.87 -11.15 2.14
N ASP A 255 -4.13 -10.30 2.84
CA ASP A 255 -3.21 -9.33 2.22
C ASP A 255 -2.08 -10.01 1.47
N GLY A 256 -1.50 -11.07 2.05
CA GLY A 256 -0.42 -11.86 1.46
C GLY A 256 -0.89 -12.60 0.22
N MET A 257 -2.08 -13.20 0.26
CA MET A 257 -2.67 -13.87 -0.89
C MET A 257 -3.00 -12.89 -2.03
N THR A 258 -3.50 -11.70 -1.70
CA THR A 258 -3.68 -10.62 -2.69
C THR A 258 -2.35 -10.25 -3.34
N ASP A 259 -1.31 -10.03 -2.52
CA ASP A 259 0.01 -9.64 -3.02
C ASP A 259 0.68 -10.73 -3.85
N ASP A 260 0.44 -12.00 -3.54
CA ASP A 260 0.92 -13.08 -4.39
C ASP A 260 0.24 -13.10 -5.75
N VAL A 261 -1.07 -12.83 -5.83
CA VAL A 261 -1.76 -12.69 -7.13
C VAL A 261 -1.13 -11.54 -7.93
N ILE A 262 -0.84 -10.40 -7.30
CA ILE A 262 -0.11 -9.30 -7.94
C ILE A 262 1.27 -9.76 -8.40
N THR A 263 2.02 -10.43 -7.53
CA THR A 263 3.40 -10.89 -7.79
C THR A 263 3.45 -11.87 -8.96
N GLU A 264 2.55 -12.85 -9.02
CA GLU A 264 2.50 -13.82 -10.11
C GLU A 264 2.06 -13.19 -11.43
N LEU A 265 1.05 -12.30 -11.41
CA LEU A 265 0.66 -11.55 -12.60
C LEU A 265 1.79 -10.64 -13.09
N SER A 266 2.60 -10.09 -12.18
CA SER A 266 3.71 -9.20 -12.55
C SER A 266 4.83 -9.90 -13.32
N LYS A 267 4.91 -11.24 -13.26
CA LYS A 267 5.81 -12.07 -14.06
C LYS A 267 5.40 -12.17 -15.53
N LEU A 268 4.17 -11.79 -15.86
CA LEU A 268 3.61 -11.95 -17.19
C LEU A 268 3.84 -10.70 -18.05
N SER A 269 4.58 -10.86 -19.15
CA SER A 269 4.88 -9.76 -20.09
C SER A 269 3.67 -9.31 -20.91
N GLY A 270 2.64 -10.16 -21.04
CA GLY A 270 1.44 -9.89 -21.83
C GLY A 270 0.38 -9.01 -21.16
N ILE A 271 0.56 -8.64 -19.89
CA ILE A 271 -0.38 -7.84 -19.09
C ILE A 271 0.38 -6.71 -18.39
N PHE A 272 -0.31 -5.60 -18.14
CA PHE A 272 0.17 -4.49 -17.30
C PHE A 272 -0.49 -4.59 -15.92
N VAL A 273 0.31 -4.61 -14.86
CA VAL A 273 -0.20 -4.84 -13.49
C VAL A 273 0.13 -3.64 -12.61
N ILE A 274 -0.86 -3.12 -11.87
CA ILE A 274 -0.60 -2.11 -10.86
C ILE A 274 -0.04 -2.77 -9.60
N ALA A 275 1.03 -2.20 -9.08
CA ALA A 275 1.71 -2.70 -7.90
C ALA A 275 0.88 -2.56 -6.62
N ARG A 276 1.22 -3.41 -5.65
CA ARG A 276 0.58 -3.51 -4.34
C ARG A 276 0.44 -2.19 -3.61
N ASN A 277 1.48 -1.35 -3.53
CA ASN A 277 1.42 -0.12 -2.72
C ASN A 277 0.28 0.80 -3.19
N SER A 278 0.06 0.86 -4.49
CA SER A 278 -1.03 1.61 -5.11
C SER A 278 -2.40 1.02 -4.86
N THR A 279 -2.57 -0.30 -5.00
CA THR A 279 -3.88 -0.92 -4.78
C THR A 279 -4.26 -0.97 -3.30
N PHE A 280 -3.28 -1.12 -2.41
CA PHE A 280 -3.50 -1.11 -0.96
C PHE A 280 -3.84 0.26 -0.38
N ALA A 281 -3.63 1.34 -1.14
CA ALA A 281 -4.12 2.67 -0.77
C ALA A 281 -5.66 2.74 -0.67
N TYR A 282 -6.36 1.79 -1.29
CA TYR A 282 -7.83 1.66 -1.27
C TYR A 282 -8.35 0.71 -0.18
N LYS A 283 -7.46 0.05 0.58
CA LYS A 283 -7.86 -0.91 1.62
C LYS A 283 -8.77 -0.24 2.66
N GLY A 284 -9.93 -0.85 2.91
CA GLY A 284 -10.89 -0.38 3.93
C GLY A 284 -11.56 0.96 3.59
N LYS A 285 -11.45 1.43 2.34
CA LYS A 285 -12.13 2.65 1.88
C LYS A 285 -13.31 2.28 0.97
N PRO A 286 -14.49 2.88 1.18
CA PRO A 286 -15.59 2.75 0.23
C PRO A 286 -15.20 3.48 -1.06
N THR A 287 -14.80 2.75 -2.09
CA THR A 287 -14.38 3.33 -3.37
C THR A 287 -15.05 2.58 -4.51
N LYS A 288 -15.51 3.33 -5.51
CA LYS A 288 -16.11 2.74 -6.72
C LYS A 288 -15.00 2.23 -7.62
N VAL A 289 -15.19 1.04 -8.20
CA VAL A 289 -14.25 0.39 -9.12
C VAL A 289 -13.82 1.32 -10.26
N GLN A 290 -14.77 2.08 -10.83
CA GLN A 290 -14.50 3.04 -11.92
C GLN A 290 -13.61 4.20 -11.47
N GLN A 291 -13.73 4.64 -10.21
CA GLN A 291 -12.85 5.65 -9.65
C GLN A 291 -11.42 5.12 -9.49
N VAL A 292 -11.27 3.90 -8.96
CA VAL A 292 -9.97 3.23 -8.84
C VAL A 292 -9.30 3.09 -10.20
N ALA A 293 -10.05 2.60 -11.19
CA ALA A 293 -9.56 2.44 -12.57
C ALA A 293 -9.14 3.78 -13.19
N LYS A 294 -9.93 4.84 -12.98
CA LYS A 294 -9.63 6.20 -13.42
C LYS A 294 -8.34 6.75 -12.81
N GLU A 295 -8.17 6.59 -11.49
CA GLU A 295 -7.01 7.10 -10.75
C GLU A 295 -5.73 6.34 -11.07
N LEU A 296 -5.80 5.00 -11.20
CA LEU A 296 -4.64 4.14 -11.48
C LEU A 296 -4.35 3.99 -12.99
N GLY A 297 -5.29 4.41 -13.85
CA GLY A 297 -5.21 4.24 -15.30
C GLY A 297 -5.16 2.78 -15.72
N VAL A 298 -6.15 1.98 -15.29
CA VAL A 298 -6.28 0.57 -15.67
C VAL A 298 -7.65 0.27 -16.23
N HIS A 299 -7.74 -0.79 -17.03
CA HIS A 299 -8.99 -1.24 -17.63
C HIS A 299 -9.75 -2.19 -16.69
N TYR A 300 -9.06 -3.17 -16.11
CA TYR A 300 -9.68 -4.21 -15.32
C TYR A 300 -9.35 -4.08 -13.84
N ILE A 301 -10.31 -4.44 -12.99
CA ILE A 301 -10.13 -4.48 -11.54
C ILE A 301 -10.47 -5.89 -11.05
N LEU A 302 -9.60 -6.47 -10.23
CA LEU A 302 -9.88 -7.70 -9.48
C LEU A 302 -10.20 -7.34 -8.03
N GLU A 303 -11.36 -7.78 -7.55
CA GLU A 303 -11.77 -7.67 -6.16
C GLU A 303 -12.08 -9.05 -5.59
N GLY A 304 -12.09 -9.15 -4.27
CA GLY A 304 -12.35 -10.43 -3.64
C GLY A 304 -12.34 -10.41 -2.13
N SER A 305 -12.50 -11.59 -1.56
CA SER A 305 -12.48 -11.82 -0.12
C SER A 305 -11.83 -13.16 0.19
N VAL A 306 -11.09 -13.24 1.29
CA VAL A 306 -10.51 -14.48 1.82
C VAL A 306 -11.12 -14.76 3.18
N ARG A 307 -11.52 -16.02 3.39
CA ARG A 307 -11.93 -16.55 4.68
C ARG A 307 -11.12 -17.78 5.00
N ARG A 308 -10.45 -17.77 6.16
CA ARG A 308 -9.70 -18.90 6.70
C ARG A 308 -10.31 -19.32 8.03
N GLU A 309 -10.77 -20.55 8.11
CA GLU A 309 -11.33 -21.17 9.32
C GLU A 309 -10.62 -22.51 9.57
N GLY A 310 -9.71 -22.53 10.54
CA GLY A 310 -8.86 -23.69 10.80
C GLY A 310 -8.03 -24.06 9.57
N ASN A 311 -8.30 -25.24 9.00
CA ASN A 311 -7.64 -25.77 7.80
C ASN A 311 -8.37 -25.43 6.49
N HIS A 312 -9.54 -24.80 6.53
CA HIS A 312 -10.30 -24.48 5.31
C HIS A 312 -10.04 -23.03 4.86
N VAL A 313 -9.85 -22.86 3.56
CA VAL A 313 -9.66 -21.57 2.91
C VAL A 313 -10.72 -21.40 1.83
N ARG A 314 -11.41 -20.27 1.86
CA ARG A 314 -12.35 -19.83 0.83
C ARG A 314 -11.90 -18.50 0.26
N VAL A 315 -11.88 -18.43 -1.06
CA VAL A 315 -11.54 -17.24 -1.82
C VAL A 315 -12.73 -16.93 -2.72
N ASN A 316 -13.28 -15.73 -2.58
CA ASN A 316 -14.18 -15.18 -3.61
C ASN A 316 -13.36 -14.18 -4.41
N ALA A 317 -13.41 -14.27 -5.73
CA ALA A 317 -12.78 -13.31 -6.61
C ALA A 317 -13.74 -12.93 -7.73
N GLN A 318 -13.65 -11.68 -8.18
CA GLN A 318 -14.42 -11.16 -9.29
C GLN A 318 -13.57 -10.23 -10.12
N LEU A 319 -13.66 -10.38 -11.45
CA LEU A 319 -12.98 -9.53 -12.41
C LEU A 319 -13.99 -8.61 -13.07
N ILE A 320 -13.69 -7.32 -13.06
CA ILE A 320 -14.60 -6.26 -13.47
C ILE A 320 -13.95 -5.49 -14.63
N ASP A 321 -14.71 -5.26 -15.69
CA ASP A 321 -14.41 -4.24 -16.68
C ASP A 321 -14.80 -2.88 -16.10
N ALA A 322 -13.80 -2.05 -15.81
CA ALA A 322 -14.04 -0.77 -15.15
C ALA A 322 -14.43 0.36 -16.11
N LEU A 323 -14.33 0.16 -17.43
CA LEU A 323 -14.84 1.12 -18.40
C LEU A 323 -16.36 1.00 -18.46
N ASP A 324 -16.87 -0.22 -18.60
CA ASP A 324 -18.30 -0.49 -18.79
C ASP A 324 -19.03 -0.85 -17.48
N GLY A 325 -18.29 -1.10 -16.40
CA GLY A 325 -18.82 -1.40 -15.07
C GLY A 325 -19.41 -2.82 -14.93
N HIS A 326 -19.19 -3.71 -15.89
CA HIS A 326 -19.74 -5.07 -15.87
C HIS A 326 -18.75 -6.08 -15.29
N HIS A 327 -19.27 -7.07 -14.56
CA HIS A 327 -18.48 -8.20 -14.08
C HIS A 327 -18.23 -9.16 -15.23
N LEU A 328 -16.96 -9.39 -15.57
CA LEU A 328 -16.57 -10.42 -16.55
C LEU A 328 -16.80 -11.82 -15.97
N TRP A 329 -16.52 -11.98 -14.68
CA TRP A 329 -16.88 -13.17 -13.92
C TRP A 329 -16.82 -12.90 -12.41
N ALA A 330 -17.53 -13.72 -11.65
CA ALA A 330 -17.41 -13.84 -10.20
C ALA A 330 -17.38 -15.33 -9.84
N GLN A 331 -16.36 -15.77 -9.11
CA GLN A 331 -16.17 -17.18 -8.77
C GLN A 331 -15.75 -17.36 -7.32
N ARG A 332 -16.11 -18.53 -6.80
CA ARG A 332 -15.77 -18.98 -5.45
C ARG A 332 -14.86 -20.21 -5.55
N TYR A 333 -13.76 -20.15 -4.83
CA TYR A 333 -12.77 -21.22 -4.73
C TYR A 333 -12.67 -21.68 -3.27
N ASP A 334 -13.09 -22.91 -3.01
CA ASP A 334 -12.92 -23.55 -1.71
C ASP A 334 -11.79 -24.58 -1.77
N GLY A 335 -11.06 -24.71 -0.67
CA GLY A 335 -10.04 -25.73 -0.50
C GLY A 335 -9.56 -25.85 0.94
N GLU A 336 -8.60 -26.75 1.14
CA GLU A 336 -7.84 -26.82 2.37
C GLU A 336 -6.55 -26.01 2.26
N MET A 337 -5.98 -25.61 3.39
CA MET A 337 -4.71 -24.90 3.47
C MET A 337 -3.57 -25.70 2.81
N SER A 338 -3.64 -27.04 2.83
CA SER A 338 -2.74 -27.94 2.11
C SER A 338 -2.76 -27.75 0.58
N GLY A 339 -3.88 -27.30 0.04
CA GLY A 339 -4.09 -27.03 -1.39
C GLY A 339 -4.14 -25.55 -1.75
N VAL A 340 -3.61 -24.66 -0.90
CA VAL A 340 -3.68 -23.20 -1.09
C VAL A 340 -3.07 -22.73 -2.41
N PHE A 341 -1.98 -23.33 -2.86
CA PHE A 341 -1.33 -23.00 -4.13
C PHE A 341 -2.24 -23.28 -5.33
N GLY A 342 -2.94 -24.42 -5.31
CA GLY A 342 -3.91 -24.75 -6.34
C GLY A 342 -5.13 -23.82 -6.36
N LEU A 343 -5.46 -23.14 -5.25
CA LEU A 343 -6.47 -22.08 -5.24
C LEU A 343 -5.97 -20.85 -5.99
N GLN A 344 -4.73 -20.42 -5.72
CA GLN A 344 -4.10 -19.27 -6.38
C GLN A 344 -3.96 -19.51 -7.89
N ASP A 345 -3.50 -20.69 -8.29
CA ASP A 345 -3.32 -21.07 -9.70
C ASP A 345 -4.63 -20.98 -10.49
N ARG A 346 -5.76 -21.36 -9.87
CA ARG A 346 -7.08 -21.26 -10.51
C ARG A 346 -7.52 -19.81 -10.69
N VAL A 347 -7.29 -18.95 -9.70
CA VAL A 347 -7.58 -17.51 -9.82
C VAL A 347 -6.74 -16.88 -10.94
N ILE A 348 -5.43 -17.11 -10.93
CA ILE A 348 -4.50 -16.56 -11.94
C ILE A 348 -4.85 -17.11 -13.34
N GLY A 349 -5.09 -18.42 -13.46
CA GLY A 349 -5.47 -19.06 -14.71
C GLY A 349 -6.79 -18.51 -15.28
N GLN A 350 -7.78 -18.23 -14.41
CA GLN A 350 -9.04 -17.61 -14.82
C GLN A 350 -8.84 -16.18 -15.33
N ILE A 351 -7.96 -15.38 -14.70
CA ILE A 351 -7.60 -14.04 -15.16
C ILE A 351 -6.92 -14.10 -16.53
N VAL A 352 -5.89 -14.93 -16.67
CA VAL A 352 -5.12 -15.10 -17.92
C VAL A 352 -6.03 -15.52 -19.07
N SER A 353 -6.94 -16.47 -18.82
CA SER A 353 -7.92 -16.95 -19.79
C SER A 353 -8.90 -15.85 -20.20
N THR A 354 -9.53 -15.19 -19.22
CA THR A 354 -10.54 -14.15 -19.49
C THR A 354 -9.96 -12.97 -20.25
N LEU A 355 -8.76 -12.53 -19.87
CA LEU A 355 -8.08 -11.39 -20.49
C LEU A 355 -7.31 -11.78 -21.76
N SER A 356 -7.39 -13.04 -22.20
CA SER A 356 -6.70 -13.58 -23.37
C SER A 356 -5.19 -13.26 -23.39
N VAL A 357 -4.55 -13.34 -22.22
CA VAL A 357 -3.13 -13.01 -22.06
C VAL A 357 -2.28 -14.10 -22.72
N LYS A 358 -1.47 -13.71 -23.70
CA LYS A 358 -0.56 -14.63 -24.39
C LYS A 358 0.68 -14.89 -23.53
N LEU A 359 0.79 -16.11 -23.03
CA LEU A 359 1.96 -16.59 -22.29
C LEU A 359 3.06 -17.11 -23.23
N THR A 360 4.28 -16.66 -23.00
CA THR A 360 5.49 -17.19 -23.65
C THR A 360 5.81 -18.60 -23.14
N SER A 361 6.62 -19.35 -23.89
CA SER A 361 7.08 -20.70 -23.47
C SER A 361 7.87 -20.65 -22.15
N ALA A 362 8.65 -19.58 -21.94
CA ALA A 362 9.41 -19.37 -20.71
C ALA A 362 8.48 -19.16 -19.50
N GLU A 363 7.50 -18.26 -19.60
CA GLU A 363 6.51 -18.01 -18.53
C GLU A 363 5.74 -19.28 -18.15
N LYS A 364 5.32 -20.08 -19.14
CA LYS A 364 4.65 -21.37 -18.89
C LYS A 364 5.55 -22.36 -18.14
N SER A 365 6.84 -22.41 -18.50
CA SER A 365 7.79 -23.33 -17.86
C SER A 365 8.07 -22.94 -16.39
N VAL A 366 8.14 -21.64 -16.11
CA VAL A 366 8.34 -21.12 -14.74
C VAL A 366 7.10 -21.38 -13.89
N ALA A 367 5.90 -21.10 -14.41
CA ALA A 367 4.64 -21.32 -13.72
C ALA A 367 4.36 -22.81 -13.40
N ALA A 368 4.95 -23.75 -14.16
CA ALA A 368 4.77 -25.18 -13.94
C ALA A 368 5.52 -25.73 -12.72
N VAL A 369 6.47 -25.00 -12.16
CA VAL A 369 7.31 -25.44 -11.04
C VAL A 369 6.91 -24.68 -9.77
N PRO A 370 6.25 -25.31 -8.79
CA PRO A 370 5.89 -24.63 -7.55
C PRO A 370 7.14 -24.24 -6.76
N GLU A 371 7.14 -23.04 -6.16
CA GLU A 371 8.27 -22.54 -5.35
C GLU A 371 8.40 -23.29 -4.01
N THR A 372 7.26 -23.76 -3.47
CA THR A 372 7.16 -24.62 -2.29
C THR A 372 5.91 -25.49 -2.39
N ILE A 373 5.94 -26.65 -1.74
CA ILE A 373 4.76 -27.49 -1.49
C ILE A 373 4.35 -27.50 -0.01
N ASN A 374 5.07 -26.76 0.85
CA ASN A 374 4.83 -26.72 2.27
C ASN A 374 3.95 -25.50 2.64
N PRO A 375 2.65 -25.70 2.94
CA PRO A 375 1.74 -24.60 3.23
C PRO A 375 2.10 -23.84 4.50
N ARG A 376 2.79 -24.46 5.47
CA ARG A 376 3.26 -23.78 6.69
C ARG A 376 4.46 -22.87 6.40
N ALA A 377 5.36 -23.29 5.52
CA ALA A 377 6.48 -22.45 5.08
C ALA A 377 5.95 -21.22 4.33
N TYR A 378 4.95 -21.42 3.48
CA TYR A 378 4.22 -20.35 2.79
C TYR A 378 3.53 -19.37 3.76
N ASP A 379 2.71 -19.86 4.69
CA ASP A 379 2.05 -19.01 5.70
C ASP A 379 3.06 -18.17 6.50
N THR A 380 4.18 -18.78 6.89
CA THR A 380 5.27 -18.12 7.60
C THR A 380 5.96 -17.05 6.74
N LEU A 381 6.12 -17.31 5.43
CA LEU A 381 6.65 -16.32 4.49
C LEU A 381 5.73 -15.09 4.42
N LEU A 382 4.41 -15.27 4.37
CA LEU A 382 3.45 -14.16 4.34
C LEU A 382 3.53 -13.29 5.60
N GLN A 383 3.68 -13.92 6.77
CA GLN A 383 3.91 -13.19 8.04
C GLN A 383 5.19 -12.35 7.96
N GLY A 384 6.28 -12.92 7.45
CA GLY A 384 7.53 -12.19 7.28
C GLY A 384 7.39 -10.96 6.37
N TRP A 385 6.66 -11.09 5.26
CA TRP A 385 6.40 -9.96 4.36
C TRP A 385 5.48 -8.91 4.96
N ASP A 386 4.48 -9.31 5.74
CA ASP A 386 3.62 -8.38 6.47
C ASP A 386 4.44 -7.48 7.41
N HIS A 387 5.38 -8.07 8.16
CA HIS A 387 6.36 -7.33 8.95
C HIS A 387 7.29 -6.46 8.09
N LEU A 388 7.88 -7.02 7.02
CA LEU A 388 8.85 -6.28 6.19
C LEU A 388 8.27 -5.00 5.57
N ARG A 389 6.96 -4.99 5.28
CA ARG A 389 6.26 -3.84 4.69
C ARG A 389 5.97 -2.70 5.68
N ARG A 390 6.05 -2.94 6.99
CA ARG A 390 5.90 -1.87 8.01
C ARG A 390 7.14 -0.97 8.11
N ASP A 391 8.24 -1.37 7.49
CA ASP A 391 9.43 -0.54 7.22
C ASP A 391 10.03 0.16 8.45
N THR A 392 10.04 -0.53 9.59
CA THR A 392 10.80 -0.11 10.79
C THR A 392 11.88 -1.14 11.11
N GLU A 393 12.94 -0.73 11.81
CA GLU A 393 14.06 -1.62 12.14
C GLU A 393 13.63 -2.84 12.97
N ALA A 394 12.70 -2.66 13.91
CA ALA A 394 12.12 -3.74 14.72
C ALA A 394 11.30 -4.71 13.84
N GLU A 395 10.51 -4.17 12.93
CA GLU A 395 9.70 -4.94 11.99
C GLU A 395 10.56 -5.71 10.98
N MET A 396 11.66 -5.13 10.51
CA MET A 396 12.64 -5.83 9.65
C MET A 396 13.30 -7.01 10.38
N ALA A 397 13.62 -6.86 11.67
CA ALA A 397 14.16 -7.95 12.48
C ALA A 397 13.14 -9.09 12.66
N MET A 398 11.87 -8.76 12.92
CA MET A 398 10.79 -9.76 12.97
C MET A 398 10.60 -10.45 11.61
N ALA A 399 10.61 -9.70 10.51
CA ALA A 399 10.53 -10.25 9.16
C ALA A 399 11.65 -11.27 8.89
N ALA A 400 12.90 -10.93 9.22
CA ALA A 400 14.03 -11.82 9.07
C ALA A 400 13.86 -13.13 9.87
N ALA A 401 13.31 -13.07 11.10
CA ALA A 401 13.01 -14.25 11.90
C ALA A 401 11.94 -15.15 11.26
N PHE A 402 10.88 -14.58 10.70
CA PHE A 402 9.86 -15.33 9.96
C PHE A 402 10.43 -15.97 8.69
N PHE A 403 11.21 -15.26 7.89
CA PHE A 403 11.84 -15.83 6.70
C PHE A 403 12.80 -16.97 7.07
N GLN A 404 13.56 -16.83 8.15
CA GLN A 404 14.41 -17.90 8.66
C GLN A 404 13.59 -19.13 9.09
N LYS A 405 12.45 -18.93 9.73
CA LYS A 405 11.52 -20.02 10.10
C LYS A 405 10.91 -20.69 8.87
N ALA A 406 10.57 -19.95 7.83
CA ALA A 406 10.09 -20.51 6.56
C ALA A 406 11.15 -21.41 5.90
N ILE A 407 12.43 -21.01 5.94
CA ILE A 407 13.56 -21.82 5.47
C ILE A 407 13.72 -23.12 6.30
N VAL A 408 13.52 -23.05 7.62
CA VAL A 408 13.57 -24.27 8.46
C VAL A 408 12.44 -25.24 8.11
N LEU A 409 11.25 -24.73 7.75
CA LEU A 409 10.10 -25.54 7.34
C LEU A 409 10.26 -26.14 5.94
N ASP A 410 10.91 -25.41 5.03
CA ASP A 410 11.25 -25.88 3.69
C ASP A 410 12.63 -25.35 3.26
N PRO A 411 13.70 -26.16 3.46
CA PRO A 411 15.06 -25.78 3.09
C PRO A 411 15.29 -25.59 1.59
N SER A 412 14.33 -25.94 0.73
CA SER A 412 14.41 -25.75 -0.71
C SER A 412 13.68 -24.48 -1.20
N TYR A 413 13.04 -23.75 -0.28
CA TYR A 413 12.19 -22.60 -0.60
C TYR A 413 13.00 -21.35 -0.96
N SER A 414 13.41 -21.26 -2.23
CA SER A 414 14.26 -20.18 -2.73
C SER A 414 13.70 -18.77 -2.48
N ARG A 415 12.39 -18.58 -2.61
CA ARG A 415 11.74 -17.30 -2.31
C ARG A 415 11.95 -16.86 -0.86
N ALA A 416 11.96 -17.79 0.10
CA ALA A 416 12.26 -17.46 1.50
C ALA A 416 13.71 -17.02 1.70
N TYR A 417 14.67 -17.65 1.03
CA TYR A 417 16.07 -17.20 1.02
C TYR A 417 16.21 -15.81 0.38
N ALA A 418 15.55 -15.56 -0.76
CA ALA A 418 15.56 -14.26 -1.42
C ALA A 418 14.93 -13.16 -0.55
N SER A 419 13.82 -13.47 0.14
CA SER A 419 13.17 -12.56 1.10
C SER A 419 14.06 -12.25 2.32
N LEU A 420 14.74 -13.26 2.87
CA LEU A 420 15.70 -13.06 3.94
C LEU A 420 16.92 -12.25 3.47
N ALA A 421 17.42 -12.50 2.26
CA ALA A 421 18.46 -11.70 1.63
C ALA A 421 17.99 -10.23 1.46
N ALA A 422 16.76 -9.99 1.02
CA ALA A 422 16.20 -8.64 0.90
C ALA A 422 16.09 -7.93 2.25
N ALA A 423 15.65 -8.61 3.31
CA ALA A 423 15.61 -8.05 4.66
C ALA A 423 17.01 -7.73 5.20
N ASN A 424 17.99 -8.62 4.97
CA ASN A 424 19.39 -8.40 5.34
C ASN A 424 20.00 -7.24 4.53
N TRP A 425 19.70 -7.12 3.24
CA TRP A 425 20.13 -6.00 2.43
C TRP A 425 19.56 -4.67 2.94
N ARG A 426 18.25 -4.60 3.19
CA ARG A 426 17.62 -3.39 3.78
C ARG A 426 18.25 -3.04 5.12
N THR A 427 18.53 -4.03 5.96
CA THR A 427 19.23 -3.82 7.23
C THR A 427 20.67 -3.34 7.02
N SER A 428 21.40 -3.88 6.03
CA SER A 428 22.79 -3.49 5.77
C SER A 428 22.92 -2.08 5.17
N ILE A 429 21.85 -1.50 4.62
CA ILE A 429 21.86 -0.13 4.08
C ILE A 429 21.15 0.89 4.97
N LEU A 430 20.13 0.49 5.73
CA LEU A 430 19.29 1.40 6.54
C LEU A 430 19.58 1.32 8.05
N SER A 431 20.19 0.23 8.55
CA SER A 431 20.50 0.11 9.98
C SER A 431 21.52 1.18 10.39
N TRP A 432 21.16 1.95 11.40
CA TRP A 432 22.04 2.93 12.04
C TRP A 432 23.04 2.27 13.00
N ASN A 433 22.71 1.08 13.50
CA ASN A 433 23.64 0.28 14.31
C ASN A 433 24.66 -0.42 13.40
N PHE A 434 25.94 -0.08 13.56
CA PHE A 434 27.05 -0.57 12.72
C PHE A 434 27.25 -2.09 12.86
N SER A 435 27.22 -2.64 14.07
CA SER A 435 27.36 -4.09 14.31
C SER A 435 26.21 -4.88 13.68
N ARG A 436 24.97 -4.38 13.78
CA ARG A 436 23.79 -4.97 13.11
C ARG A 436 23.93 -4.89 11.59
N ARG A 437 24.41 -3.76 11.06
CA ARG A 437 24.67 -3.56 9.63
C ARG A 437 25.66 -4.59 9.10
N GLU A 438 26.76 -4.80 9.83
CA GLU A 438 27.77 -5.78 9.46
C GLU A 438 27.24 -7.21 9.52
N ALA A 439 26.54 -7.58 10.60
CA ALA A 439 25.92 -8.90 10.72
C ALA A 439 24.94 -9.16 9.57
N ALA A 440 24.12 -8.17 9.21
CA ALA A 440 23.21 -8.24 8.08
C ALA A 440 23.96 -8.41 6.74
N SER A 441 25.08 -7.70 6.53
CA SER A 441 25.92 -7.87 5.34
C SER A 441 26.46 -9.30 5.21
N ARG A 442 26.97 -9.89 6.30
CA ARG A 442 27.44 -11.30 6.30
C ARG A 442 26.30 -12.28 6.00
N ASN A 443 25.12 -12.02 6.54
CA ASN A 443 23.93 -12.85 6.32
C ASN A 443 23.38 -12.72 4.90
N LEU A 444 23.50 -11.54 4.28
CA LEU A 444 23.07 -11.29 2.91
C LEU A 444 23.77 -12.24 1.93
N ASP A 445 25.11 -12.29 1.95
CA ASP A 445 25.89 -13.11 1.00
C ASP A 445 25.50 -14.59 1.06
N ARG A 446 25.41 -15.13 2.29
CA ARG A 446 25.06 -16.54 2.53
C ARG A 446 23.66 -16.89 2.04
N ASN A 447 22.67 -16.05 2.36
CA ASN A 447 21.28 -16.32 1.99
C ASN A 447 21.04 -16.10 0.50
N LEU A 448 21.70 -15.10 -0.10
CA LEU A 448 21.62 -14.86 -1.53
C LEU A 448 22.23 -16.02 -2.32
N ALA A 449 23.38 -16.57 -1.89
CA ALA A 449 23.99 -17.74 -2.54
C ALA A 449 23.01 -18.92 -2.62
N LYS A 450 22.23 -19.17 -1.55
CA LYS A 450 21.18 -20.19 -1.54
C LYS A 450 19.98 -19.85 -2.44
N ALA A 451 19.53 -18.60 -2.43
CA ALA A 451 18.47 -18.16 -3.34
C ALA A 451 18.87 -18.33 -4.83
N MET A 452 20.16 -18.18 -5.15
CA MET A 452 20.68 -18.31 -6.50
C MET A 452 20.78 -19.76 -7.00
N GLU A 453 20.58 -20.78 -6.16
CA GLU A 453 20.46 -22.19 -6.61
C GLU A 453 19.19 -22.41 -7.46
N LYS A 454 18.13 -21.66 -7.17
CA LYS A 454 16.87 -21.59 -7.96
C LYS A 454 16.40 -20.13 -8.02
N PRO A 455 17.01 -19.29 -8.86
CA PRO A 455 16.90 -17.84 -8.73
C PRO A 455 15.49 -17.33 -9.05
N THR A 456 14.94 -16.56 -8.10
CA THR A 456 13.71 -15.79 -8.28
C THR A 456 14.01 -14.40 -8.85
N PRO A 457 13.02 -13.65 -9.37
CA PRO A 457 13.24 -12.24 -9.76
C PRO A 457 13.85 -11.43 -8.61
N LEU A 458 13.37 -11.60 -7.39
CA LEU A 458 13.88 -10.93 -6.19
C LEU A 458 15.35 -11.31 -5.90
N ALA A 459 15.74 -12.58 -6.08
CA ALA A 459 17.14 -12.99 -5.90
C ALA A 459 18.08 -12.24 -6.86
N TYR A 460 17.69 -12.14 -8.13
CA TYR A 460 18.44 -11.35 -9.12
C TYR A 460 18.48 -9.85 -8.78
N ALA A 461 17.35 -9.27 -8.32
CA ALA A 461 17.30 -7.87 -7.93
C ALA A 461 18.24 -7.58 -6.74
N ILE A 462 18.23 -8.41 -5.70
CA ILE A 462 19.13 -8.28 -4.55
C ILE A 462 20.58 -8.55 -4.94
N SER A 463 20.85 -9.51 -5.84
CA SER A 463 22.18 -9.73 -6.40
C SER A 463 22.70 -8.48 -7.11
N ALA A 464 21.87 -7.82 -7.92
CA ALA A 464 22.26 -6.56 -8.57
C ALA A 464 22.63 -5.48 -7.55
N GLN A 465 21.87 -5.35 -6.46
CA GLN A 465 22.19 -4.38 -5.41
C GLN A 465 23.55 -4.67 -4.75
N LEU A 466 23.81 -5.93 -4.39
CA LEU A 466 25.06 -6.34 -3.77
C LEU A 466 26.25 -6.18 -4.73
N LEU A 467 26.09 -6.53 -6.00
CA LEU A 467 27.14 -6.38 -7.01
C LEU A 467 27.51 -4.91 -7.21
N ALA A 468 26.52 -4.03 -7.30
CA ALA A 468 26.78 -2.60 -7.44
C ALA A 468 27.30 -1.95 -6.14
N GLN A 469 26.99 -2.48 -4.94
CA GLN A 469 27.67 -2.14 -3.68
C GLN A 469 29.18 -2.43 -3.76
N GLN A 470 29.55 -3.54 -4.39
CA GLN A 470 30.94 -3.96 -4.60
C GLN A 470 31.64 -3.25 -5.77
N GLY A 471 30.96 -2.31 -6.45
CA GLY A 471 31.47 -1.62 -7.64
C GLY A 471 31.46 -2.45 -8.92
N ARG A 472 30.83 -3.63 -8.91
CA ARG A 472 30.75 -4.56 -10.05
C ARG A 472 29.53 -4.24 -10.91
N TYR A 473 29.53 -3.05 -11.51
CA TYR A 473 28.35 -2.48 -12.18
C TYR A 473 27.88 -3.26 -13.41
N ASP A 474 28.78 -3.78 -14.24
CA ASP A 474 28.40 -4.58 -15.42
C ASP A 474 27.63 -5.85 -15.02
N GLU A 475 28.10 -6.51 -13.97
CA GLU A 475 27.43 -7.70 -13.42
C GLU A 475 26.12 -7.33 -12.74
N ALA A 476 26.06 -6.18 -12.08
CA ALA A 476 24.82 -5.66 -11.51
C ALA A 476 23.77 -5.39 -12.59
N PHE A 477 24.15 -4.76 -13.71
CA PHE A 477 23.28 -4.57 -14.88
C PHE A 477 22.78 -5.91 -15.42
N ALA A 478 23.67 -6.89 -15.62
CA ALA A 478 23.29 -8.21 -16.10
C ALA A 478 22.37 -8.97 -15.12
N ALA A 479 22.49 -8.73 -13.80
CA ALA A 479 21.61 -9.32 -12.80
C ALA A 479 20.22 -8.66 -12.82
N ILE A 480 20.15 -7.32 -12.81
CA ILE A 480 18.86 -6.63 -12.80
C ILE A 480 18.08 -6.83 -14.12
N ASP A 481 18.77 -6.94 -15.25
CA ASP A 481 18.17 -7.29 -16.54
C ASP A 481 17.47 -8.65 -16.49
N ARG A 482 18.05 -9.63 -15.78
CA ARG A 482 17.41 -10.93 -15.58
C ARG A 482 16.17 -10.82 -14.70
N ALA A 483 16.23 -10.03 -13.63
CA ALA A 483 15.07 -9.77 -12.78
C ALA A 483 13.91 -9.15 -13.59
N MET A 484 14.20 -8.13 -14.40
CA MET A 484 13.21 -7.45 -15.25
C MET A 484 12.62 -8.36 -16.33
N LYS A 485 13.40 -9.29 -16.89
CA LYS A 485 12.87 -10.29 -17.84
C LYS A 485 11.93 -11.29 -17.18
N LEU A 486 12.15 -11.62 -15.91
CA LEU A 486 11.32 -12.56 -15.16
C LEU A 486 10.10 -11.89 -14.49
N ALA A 487 10.19 -10.61 -14.17
CA ALA A 487 9.13 -9.82 -13.55
C ALA A 487 9.07 -8.41 -14.16
N PRO A 488 8.55 -8.27 -15.39
CA PRO A 488 8.53 -7.01 -16.13
C PRO A 488 7.57 -5.95 -15.57
N ASN A 489 6.62 -6.33 -14.71
CA ASN A 489 5.73 -5.38 -14.03
C ASN A 489 6.07 -5.19 -12.54
N ASP A 490 7.29 -5.56 -12.10
CA ASP A 490 7.73 -5.27 -10.74
C ASP A 490 8.39 -3.88 -10.68
N PRO A 491 7.80 -2.90 -9.96
CA PRO A 491 8.37 -1.55 -9.88
C PRO A 491 9.73 -1.54 -9.18
N ASP A 492 10.00 -2.46 -8.24
CA ASP A 492 11.27 -2.50 -7.50
C ASP A 492 12.44 -2.85 -8.42
N ASN A 493 12.20 -3.59 -9.51
CA ASN A 493 13.21 -3.87 -10.52
C ASN A 493 13.63 -2.60 -11.28
N HIS A 494 12.68 -1.78 -11.69
CA HIS A 494 12.94 -0.50 -12.35
C HIS A 494 13.65 0.49 -11.42
N VAL A 495 13.24 0.57 -10.14
CA VAL A 495 13.91 1.40 -9.13
C VAL A 495 15.34 0.91 -8.88
N SER A 496 15.53 -0.40 -8.85
CA SER A 496 16.86 -1.03 -8.70
C SER A 496 17.77 -0.72 -9.87
N MET A 497 17.27 -0.78 -11.11
CA MET A 497 17.98 -0.37 -12.32
C MET A 497 18.36 1.12 -12.25
N ALA A 498 17.40 1.99 -11.92
CA ALA A 498 17.65 3.42 -11.77
C ALA A 498 18.75 3.74 -10.76
N ARG A 499 18.84 2.96 -9.68
CA ARG A 499 19.89 3.12 -8.67
C ARG A 499 21.28 2.83 -9.22
N VAL A 500 21.44 1.75 -9.99
CA VAL A 500 22.70 1.40 -10.67
C VAL A 500 23.05 2.45 -11.74
N LEU A 501 22.07 2.93 -12.51
CA LEU A 501 22.26 4.00 -13.49
C LEU A 501 22.71 5.32 -12.85
N ASN A 502 22.08 5.74 -11.74
CA ASN A 502 22.50 6.93 -11.00
C ASN A 502 23.92 6.80 -10.43
N ALA A 503 24.28 5.62 -9.90
CA ALA A 503 25.61 5.37 -9.39
C ALA A 503 26.70 5.49 -10.48
N THR A 504 26.36 5.17 -11.73
CA THR A 504 27.27 5.19 -12.88
C THR A 504 27.16 6.46 -13.74
N GLY A 505 26.37 7.45 -13.33
CA GLY A 505 26.25 8.74 -14.02
C GLY A 505 25.19 8.82 -15.12
N HIS A 506 24.41 7.76 -15.35
CA HIS A 506 23.36 7.67 -16.37
C HIS A 506 22.01 8.20 -15.86
N ALA A 507 22.01 9.42 -15.31
CA ALA A 507 20.86 9.97 -14.57
C ALA A 507 19.59 10.18 -15.44
N ALA A 508 19.74 10.46 -16.73
CA ALA A 508 18.59 10.62 -17.64
C ALA A 508 17.86 9.30 -17.86
N GLU A 509 18.60 8.20 -18.06
CA GLU A 509 18.04 6.85 -18.17
C GLU A 509 17.46 6.40 -16.82
N ALA A 510 18.13 6.74 -15.71
CA ALA A 510 17.62 6.47 -14.37
C ALA A 510 16.24 7.12 -14.15
N GLU A 511 16.08 8.39 -14.53
CA GLU A 511 14.78 9.09 -14.45
C GLU A 511 13.70 8.34 -15.24
N GLN A 512 13.99 7.89 -16.46
CA GLN A 512 13.04 7.13 -17.27
C GLN A 512 12.60 5.85 -16.55
N GLN A 513 13.55 5.09 -15.99
CA GLN A 513 13.24 3.88 -15.22
C GLN A 513 12.39 4.18 -13.99
N VAL A 514 12.69 5.24 -13.23
CA VAL A 514 11.85 5.61 -12.07
C VAL A 514 10.45 6.04 -12.49
N ARG A 515 10.30 6.77 -13.61
CA ARG A 515 8.98 7.16 -14.12
C ARG A 515 8.17 5.94 -14.59
N LEU A 516 8.81 4.93 -15.17
CA LEU A 516 8.17 3.64 -15.47
C LEU A 516 7.73 2.94 -14.18
N ALA A 517 8.57 2.90 -13.15
CA ALA A 517 8.20 2.36 -11.84
C ALA A 517 6.99 3.08 -11.24
N MET A 518 6.94 4.42 -11.34
CA MET A 518 5.80 5.23 -10.87
C MET A 518 4.54 5.05 -11.71
N ARG A 519 4.66 4.62 -12.97
CA ARG A 519 3.49 4.26 -13.79
C ARG A 519 2.88 2.94 -13.33
N ILE A 520 3.73 1.97 -12.97
CA ILE A 520 3.36 0.66 -12.40
C ILE A 520 2.84 0.82 -10.97
N ASP A 521 3.43 1.74 -10.20
CA ASP A 521 3.05 2.07 -8.83
C ASP A 521 2.70 3.58 -8.69
N PRO A 522 1.49 4.02 -9.09
CA PRO A 522 1.05 5.43 -9.00
C PRO A 522 1.09 6.08 -7.60
N HIS A 523 1.04 5.29 -6.53
CA HIS A 523 1.25 5.72 -5.15
C HIS A 523 2.57 5.13 -4.60
N PRO A 524 3.72 5.54 -5.14
CA PRO A 524 4.98 4.86 -4.88
C PRO A 524 5.49 5.11 -3.45
N PRO A 525 6.35 4.22 -2.92
CA PRO A 525 6.99 4.42 -1.63
C PRO A 525 7.96 5.61 -1.67
N LYS A 526 8.31 6.14 -0.49
CA LYS A 526 9.29 7.24 -0.34
C LYS A 526 10.62 6.96 -1.05
N ALA A 527 11.05 5.68 -1.08
CA ALA A 527 12.29 5.27 -1.73
C ALA A 527 12.29 5.47 -3.25
N THR A 528 11.16 5.31 -3.93
CA THR A 528 11.04 5.55 -5.39
C THR A 528 11.14 7.04 -5.69
N LEU A 529 10.42 7.88 -4.94
CA LEU A 529 10.48 9.34 -5.08
C LEU A 529 11.90 9.86 -4.85
N ARG A 530 12.60 9.28 -3.87
CA ARG A 530 14.02 9.58 -3.62
C ARG A 530 14.92 9.28 -4.81
N MET A 531 14.75 8.12 -5.46
CA MET A 531 15.52 7.81 -6.68
C MET A 531 15.20 8.76 -7.83
N LEU A 532 13.95 9.24 -7.95
CA LEU A 532 13.61 10.30 -8.91
C LEU A 532 14.36 11.59 -8.57
N ALA A 533 14.32 12.04 -7.32
CA ALA A 533 15.00 13.25 -6.88
C ALA A 533 16.50 13.22 -7.14
N VAL A 534 17.17 12.09 -6.87
CA VAL A 534 18.60 11.89 -7.19
C VAL A 534 18.86 12.03 -8.69
N SER A 535 18.02 11.41 -9.51
CA SER A 535 18.14 11.47 -10.97
C SER A 535 17.97 12.91 -11.48
N LEU A 536 16.99 13.64 -10.95
CA LEU A 536 16.71 15.04 -11.30
C LEU A 536 17.84 15.98 -10.84
N PHE A 537 18.30 15.83 -9.60
CA PHE A 537 19.40 16.62 -9.04
C PHE A 537 20.69 16.44 -9.84
N SER A 538 21.02 15.18 -10.18
CA SER A 538 22.19 14.84 -11.01
C SER A 538 22.15 15.51 -12.39
N GLN A 539 20.96 15.71 -12.95
CA GLN A 539 20.75 16.41 -14.22
C GLN A 539 20.70 17.94 -14.06
N GLY A 540 20.53 18.47 -12.85
CA GLY A 540 20.48 19.91 -12.58
C GLY A 540 19.06 20.47 -12.63
N LYS A 541 18.06 19.59 -12.64
CA LYS A 541 16.64 19.92 -12.55
C LYS A 541 16.29 20.21 -11.09
N TYR A 542 16.93 21.24 -10.51
CA TYR A 542 16.90 21.49 -9.06
C TYR A 542 15.51 21.80 -8.52
N ASN A 543 14.67 22.50 -9.30
CA ASN A 543 13.29 22.79 -8.90
C ASN A 543 12.48 21.49 -8.74
N GLU A 544 12.48 20.62 -9.75
CA GLU A 544 11.78 19.33 -9.69
C GLU A 544 12.37 18.39 -8.61
N ALA A 545 13.69 18.43 -8.42
CA ALA A 545 14.34 17.67 -7.37
C ALA A 545 13.90 18.13 -5.97
N ALA A 546 13.83 19.44 -5.74
CA ALA A 546 13.35 20.02 -4.49
C ALA A 546 11.89 19.63 -4.22
N ASP A 547 10.99 19.85 -5.18
CA ASP A 547 9.57 19.51 -5.07
C ASP A 547 9.37 18.01 -4.77
N THR A 548 10.21 17.16 -5.37
CA THR A 548 10.18 15.71 -5.12
C THR A 548 10.68 15.35 -3.72
N LEU A 549 11.73 16.00 -3.22
CA LEU A 549 12.28 15.77 -1.88
C LEU A 549 11.37 16.31 -0.77
N GLU A 550 10.67 17.42 -1.01
CA GLU A 550 9.65 17.94 -0.10
C GLU A 550 8.57 16.86 0.15
N ARG A 551 8.07 16.21 -0.90
CA ARG A 551 7.12 15.07 -0.79
C ARG A 551 7.70 13.87 -0.04
N VAL A 552 9.02 13.60 -0.19
CA VAL A 552 9.72 12.55 0.57
C VAL A 552 9.76 12.91 2.06
N ILE A 553 10.00 14.18 2.39
CA ILE A 553 10.04 14.68 3.77
C ILE A 553 8.65 14.71 4.40
N GLU A 554 7.60 15.11 3.66
CA GLU A 554 6.20 15.03 4.09
C GLU A 554 5.78 13.60 4.48
N LYS A 555 6.33 12.61 3.77
CA LYS A 555 6.21 11.18 4.11
C LYS A 555 7.12 10.73 5.27
N LYS A 556 7.58 11.69 6.09
CA LYS A 556 8.42 11.50 7.29
C LYS A 556 9.75 10.81 6.98
N SER A 557 10.56 11.43 6.11
CA SER A 557 11.90 10.92 5.85
C SER A 557 12.74 10.79 7.12
N ASP A 558 13.38 9.63 7.22
CA ASP A 558 14.33 9.15 8.21
C ASP A 558 15.77 9.16 7.69
N LEU A 559 15.99 9.49 6.42
CA LEU A 559 17.33 9.57 5.85
C LEU A 559 17.83 11.00 5.82
N GLN A 560 18.94 11.24 6.51
CA GLN A 560 19.75 12.45 6.39
C GLN A 560 20.00 12.87 4.93
N ALA A 561 20.22 11.87 4.06
CA ALA A 561 20.55 12.07 2.67
C ALA A 561 19.47 12.86 1.89
N ASP A 562 18.22 12.78 2.32
CA ASP A 562 17.14 13.53 1.70
C ASP A 562 17.22 15.02 2.06
N TYR A 563 17.58 15.32 3.30
CA TYR A 563 17.64 16.69 3.80
C TYR A 563 18.77 17.48 3.16
N ALA A 564 20.02 16.99 3.10
CA ALA A 564 21.06 17.82 2.47
C ALA A 564 20.97 17.85 0.94
N THR A 565 20.34 16.87 0.28
CA THR A 565 20.05 17.00 -1.16
C THR A 565 19.00 18.10 -1.38
N LEU A 566 18.02 18.24 -0.49
CA LEU A 566 17.05 19.34 -0.53
C LEU A 566 17.71 20.69 -0.21
N ILE A 567 18.52 20.77 0.84
CA ILE A 567 19.27 21.98 1.20
C ILE A 567 20.17 22.42 0.04
N SER A 568 20.87 21.47 -0.58
CA SER A 568 21.71 21.73 -1.75
C SER A 568 20.89 22.23 -2.94
N SER A 569 19.73 21.62 -3.20
CA SER A 569 18.78 22.07 -4.22
C SER A 569 18.30 23.51 -3.96
N TYR A 570 17.98 23.84 -2.71
CA TYR A 570 17.64 25.20 -2.29
C TYR A 570 18.78 26.18 -2.51
N GLY A 571 20.02 25.78 -2.19
CA GLY A 571 21.21 26.59 -2.45
C GLY A 571 21.38 26.93 -3.94
N TYR A 572 21.18 25.98 -4.85
CA TYR A 572 21.19 26.26 -6.30
C TYR A 572 20.05 27.17 -6.75
N LEU A 573 18.90 27.07 -6.11
CA LEU A 573 17.72 27.88 -6.42
C LEU A 573 17.75 29.26 -5.75
N GLY A 574 18.73 29.53 -4.87
CA GLY A 574 18.78 30.74 -4.06
C GLY A 574 17.62 30.85 -3.04
N ARG A 575 16.95 29.73 -2.73
CA ARG A 575 15.87 29.69 -1.73
C ARG A 575 16.49 29.65 -0.33
N THR A 576 16.28 30.68 0.47
CA THR A 576 16.82 30.75 1.85
C THR A 576 15.84 30.24 2.90
N ASP A 577 14.55 30.30 2.60
CA ASP A 577 13.49 29.98 3.54
C ASP A 577 13.49 28.50 3.91
N GLY A 578 13.47 28.20 5.21
CA GLY A 578 13.41 26.83 5.71
C GLY A 578 14.74 26.06 5.74
N ILE A 579 15.85 26.58 5.17
CA ILE A 579 17.16 25.89 5.20
C ILE A 579 17.57 25.54 6.64
N GLN A 580 17.49 26.48 7.58
CA GLN A 580 17.90 26.23 8.97
C GLN A 580 17.06 25.13 9.63
N ALA A 581 15.77 25.05 9.32
CA ALA A 581 14.90 23.99 9.84
C ALA A 581 15.31 22.61 9.28
N LEU A 582 15.67 22.56 8.00
CA LEU A 582 16.19 21.34 7.37
C LEU A 582 17.55 20.93 7.97
N ILE A 583 18.47 21.87 8.20
CA ILE A 583 19.75 21.62 8.87
C ILE A 583 19.52 21.07 10.28
N ASN A 584 18.65 21.70 11.06
CA ASN A 584 18.33 21.25 12.42
C ASN A 584 17.74 19.83 12.40
N ARG A 585 16.90 19.51 11.41
CA ARG A 585 16.32 18.18 11.24
C ARG A 585 17.37 17.15 10.86
N TYR A 586 18.28 17.48 9.94
CA TYR A 586 19.44 16.65 9.62
C TYR A 586 20.28 16.36 10.86
N ASN A 587 20.67 17.40 11.60
CA ASN A 587 21.54 17.26 12.77
C ASN A 587 20.87 16.42 13.86
N LYS A 588 19.56 16.57 14.07
CA LYS A 588 18.81 15.73 15.00
C LYS A 588 18.83 14.25 14.60
N LEU A 589 18.69 13.95 13.30
CA LEU A 589 18.87 12.59 12.81
C LEU A 589 20.30 12.13 13.08
N ALA A 590 21.31 12.94 12.77
CA ALA A 590 22.72 12.64 13.01
C ALA A 590 23.02 12.23 14.45
N THR A 591 22.59 13.08 15.39
CA THR A 591 22.81 12.85 16.82
C THR A 591 22.14 11.56 17.30
N SER A 592 21.00 11.17 16.71
CA SER A 592 20.27 9.95 17.10
C SER A 592 21.08 8.67 16.85
N PHE A 593 22.13 8.73 16.04
CA PHE A 593 23.03 7.61 15.77
C PHE A 593 24.51 7.97 15.98
N LEU A 594 24.78 9.00 16.79
CA LEU A 594 26.13 9.44 17.17
C LEU A 594 26.96 10.01 15.98
N GLY A 595 26.31 10.48 14.91
CA GLY A 595 26.97 11.09 13.74
C GLY A 595 27.39 12.55 13.93
N ASP A 596 28.09 13.11 12.93
CA ASP A 596 28.52 14.51 12.89
C ASP A 596 27.38 15.46 12.48
N SER A 597 27.56 16.76 12.73
CA SER A 597 26.64 17.77 12.19
C SER A 597 26.90 18.02 10.71
N LEU A 598 25.87 18.46 9.98
CA LEU A 598 25.96 18.72 8.55
C LEU A 598 27.07 19.73 8.25
N THR A 599 27.97 19.32 7.36
CA THR A 599 28.99 20.15 6.73
C THR A 599 29.06 19.87 5.24
N VAL A 600 29.73 20.74 4.49
CA VAL A 600 30.04 20.48 3.07
C VAL A 600 30.89 19.22 2.93
N GLN A 601 31.80 18.95 3.88
CA GLN A 601 32.63 17.76 3.92
C GLN A 601 31.82 16.47 4.08
N GLU A 602 30.84 16.43 5.01
CA GLU A 602 30.07 15.20 5.31
C GLU A 602 29.29 14.67 4.11
N SER A 603 28.95 15.57 3.18
CA SER A 603 27.97 15.32 2.14
C SER A 603 28.47 14.43 1.00
N ALA A 604 29.78 14.15 0.97
CA ALA A 604 30.43 13.53 -0.18
C ALA A 604 30.62 12.00 -0.09
N PHE A 605 30.52 11.38 1.09
CA PHE A 605 31.11 10.05 1.27
C PHE A 605 30.14 8.87 1.33
N ASP A 606 29.00 9.01 2.01
CA ASP A 606 28.13 7.86 2.37
C ASP A 606 26.62 8.05 2.05
N TRP A 607 26.30 8.79 0.99
CA TRP A 607 24.92 9.23 0.74
C TRP A 607 24.08 8.15 0.04
N TYR A 608 22.86 7.94 0.57
CA TYR A 608 21.92 6.83 0.31
C TYR A 608 22.39 5.44 0.77
N GLY A 609 23.12 5.45 1.90
CA GLY A 609 23.64 4.27 2.59
C GLY A 609 24.99 3.85 2.01
N ASN A 610 25.64 2.90 2.67
CA ASN A 610 26.75 2.11 2.11
C ASN A 610 26.35 1.32 0.84
N ALA A 611 25.23 1.67 0.22
CA ALA A 611 24.60 1.01 -0.89
C ALA A 611 25.34 1.26 -2.19
N PHE A 612 25.79 2.49 -2.50
CA PHE A 612 26.48 2.74 -3.77
C PHE A 612 27.46 3.92 -3.63
N ARG A 613 28.62 3.81 -4.29
CA ARG A 613 29.48 4.97 -4.55
C ARG A 613 28.83 5.78 -5.68
N TYR A 614 28.16 6.87 -5.35
CA TYR A 614 27.56 7.73 -6.36
C TYR A 614 28.62 8.41 -7.22
N HIS A 615 28.27 8.62 -8.49
CA HIS A 615 29.09 9.26 -9.52
C HIS A 615 29.71 10.59 -9.03
N ARG A 616 31.02 10.80 -9.22
CA ARG A 616 31.76 11.95 -8.66
C ARG A 616 31.13 13.34 -8.95
N PRO A 617 30.62 13.61 -10.16
CA PRO A 617 29.85 14.83 -10.44
C PRO A 617 28.62 15.07 -9.56
N TYR A 618 27.94 14.02 -9.09
CA TYR A 618 26.83 14.17 -8.13
C TYR A 618 27.34 14.75 -6.82
N ILE A 619 28.43 14.19 -6.28
CA ILE A 619 29.06 14.62 -5.03
C ILE A 619 29.51 16.08 -5.13
N ALA A 620 30.25 16.44 -6.18
CA ALA A 620 30.74 17.80 -6.37
C ALA A 620 29.57 18.81 -6.45
N ARG A 621 28.50 18.44 -7.16
CA ARG A 621 27.29 19.26 -7.27
C ARG A 621 26.61 19.43 -5.91
N LEU A 622 26.48 18.36 -5.14
CA LEU A 622 25.89 18.40 -3.81
C LEU A 622 26.65 19.36 -2.90
N GLN A 623 27.98 19.22 -2.83
CA GLN A 623 28.85 20.10 -2.04
C GLN A 623 28.71 21.57 -2.42
N GLU A 624 28.71 21.87 -3.72
CA GLU A 624 28.56 23.24 -4.19
C GLU A 624 27.18 23.83 -3.84
N GLY A 625 26.10 23.06 -3.97
CA GLY A 625 24.78 23.55 -3.56
C GLY A 625 24.69 23.78 -2.04
N LEU A 626 25.39 22.98 -1.23
CA LEU A 626 25.47 23.21 0.22
C LEU A 626 26.25 24.47 0.58
N ARG A 627 27.35 24.76 -0.13
CA ARG A 627 28.06 26.04 0.00
C ARG A 627 27.15 27.20 -0.32
N LYS A 628 26.41 27.11 -1.43
CA LYS A 628 25.42 28.14 -1.81
C LYS A 628 24.31 28.30 -0.77
N ALA A 629 23.95 27.23 -0.07
CA ALA A 629 22.99 27.24 1.03
C ALA A 629 23.56 27.78 2.37
N GLY A 630 24.86 28.13 2.42
CA GLY A 630 25.51 28.66 3.63
C GLY A 630 25.90 27.60 4.66
N VAL A 631 26.00 26.33 4.25
CA VAL A 631 26.46 25.24 5.14
C VAL A 631 27.97 25.37 5.40
N PRO A 632 28.46 25.20 6.64
CA PRO A 632 29.89 25.27 6.96
C PRO A 632 30.72 24.19 6.22
N GLU A 633 31.96 24.51 5.84
CA GLU A 633 32.82 23.60 5.05
C GLU A 633 33.09 22.25 5.75
N GLY A 634 33.28 22.24 7.07
CA GLY A 634 33.82 21.08 7.79
C GLY A 634 35.35 21.02 7.71
N ALA A 635 35.94 19.92 8.16
CA ALA A 635 37.40 19.76 8.22
C ALA A 635 37.96 19.05 6.97
N GLY A 636 39.13 19.48 6.53
CA GLY A 636 39.84 18.81 5.44
C GLY A 636 39.19 18.99 4.06
N THR A 637 38.47 20.09 3.84
CA THR A 637 37.93 20.54 2.54
C THR A 637 38.97 21.23 1.66
N ASP A 638 40.21 21.36 2.16
CA ASP A 638 41.37 21.87 1.41
C ASP A 638 41.83 20.92 0.29
N LEU A 639 41.40 19.66 0.33
CA LEU A 639 41.65 18.67 -0.71
C LEU A 639 40.40 18.43 -1.56
N ALA A 640 40.57 18.41 -2.89
CA ALA A 640 39.54 17.87 -3.75
C ALA A 640 39.43 16.35 -3.56
N LEU A 641 38.24 15.79 -3.76
CA LEU A 641 38.00 14.34 -3.64
C LEU A 641 39.01 13.51 -4.45
N ASP A 642 39.28 13.93 -5.68
CA ASP A 642 40.19 13.24 -6.61
C ASP A 642 41.64 13.20 -6.12
N ASP A 643 42.05 14.17 -5.30
CA ASP A 643 43.45 14.30 -4.87
C ASP A 643 43.89 13.17 -3.94
N TYR A 644 42.98 12.66 -3.11
CA TYR A 644 43.26 11.56 -2.18
C TYR A 644 42.57 10.26 -2.58
N PHE A 645 41.41 10.30 -3.26
CA PHE A 645 40.72 9.08 -3.66
C PHE A 645 41.54 8.20 -4.62
N LYS A 646 42.48 8.80 -5.37
CA LYS A 646 43.43 8.07 -6.24
C LYS A 646 44.34 7.08 -5.50
N PHE A 647 44.45 7.17 -4.18
CA PHE A 647 45.20 6.23 -3.35
C PHE A 647 44.34 5.08 -2.84
N MET A 648 43.05 5.05 -3.16
CA MET A 648 42.11 4.08 -2.61
C MET A 648 41.63 3.12 -3.70
N THR A 649 41.70 1.83 -3.41
CA THR A 649 41.17 0.78 -4.27
C THR A 649 40.09 0.01 -3.53
N LEU A 650 38.95 -0.22 -4.18
CA LEU A 650 37.88 -1.08 -3.67
C LEU A 650 37.98 -2.43 -4.38
N THR A 651 38.22 -3.50 -3.63
CA THR A 651 38.25 -4.86 -4.16
C THR A 651 37.25 -5.71 -3.40
N LYS A 652 36.19 -6.18 -4.10
CA LYS A 652 35.15 -7.05 -3.52
C LYS A 652 34.52 -6.52 -2.21
N GLY A 653 34.35 -5.21 -2.09
CA GLY A 653 33.78 -4.59 -0.88
C GLY A 653 34.81 -4.16 0.17
N ASP A 654 36.07 -4.56 0.05
CA ASP A 654 37.15 -4.13 0.95
C ASP A 654 37.93 -2.95 0.36
N LEU A 655 38.10 -1.92 1.18
CA LEU A 655 38.96 -0.77 0.87
C LEU A 655 40.41 -1.09 1.21
N SER A 656 41.31 -0.86 0.25
CA SER A 656 42.74 -0.74 0.47
C SER A 656 43.19 0.69 0.19
N VAL A 657 44.19 1.14 0.93
CA VAL A 657 44.82 2.44 0.72
C VAL A 657 46.28 2.21 0.37
N ASP A 658 46.66 2.55 -0.85
CA ASP A 658 48.03 2.46 -1.32
C ASP A 658 48.95 3.30 -0.44
N ARG A 659 50.21 2.88 -0.27
CA ARG A 659 51.21 3.57 0.58
C ARG A 659 50.85 3.62 2.07
N THR A 660 49.95 2.74 2.51
CA THR A 660 49.70 2.47 3.94
C THR A 660 50.07 1.03 4.27
N ILE A 661 50.31 0.77 5.55
CA ILE A 661 50.45 -0.58 6.09
C ILE A 661 49.10 -0.95 6.72
N LYS A 662 48.34 -1.83 6.07
CA LYS A 662 47.12 -2.39 6.66
C LYS A 662 47.54 -3.31 7.81
N VAL A 663 46.93 -3.12 8.98
CA VAL A 663 47.24 -3.90 10.19
C VAL A 663 45.99 -4.60 10.72
N ASP A 664 46.19 -5.75 11.36
CA ASP A 664 45.19 -6.45 12.15
C ASP A 664 45.15 -5.93 13.60
N VAL A 665 44.25 -6.48 14.43
CA VAL A 665 44.14 -6.10 15.85
C VAL A 665 45.41 -6.36 16.66
N THR A 666 46.18 -7.41 16.34
CA THR A 666 47.38 -7.80 17.10
C THR A 666 48.49 -6.81 16.83
N GLU A 667 48.66 -6.44 15.56
CA GLU A 667 49.61 -5.43 15.09
C GLU A 667 49.21 -4.04 15.59
N ALA A 668 47.91 -3.69 15.55
CA ALA A 668 47.38 -2.45 16.10
C ALA A 668 47.72 -2.31 17.60
N LYS A 669 47.56 -3.39 18.38
CA LYS A 669 47.95 -3.40 19.81
C LYS A 669 49.46 -3.23 20.00
N ALA A 670 50.28 -3.86 19.16
CA ALA A 670 51.73 -3.70 19.22
C ALA A 670 52.16 -2.25 18.90
N LEU A 671 51.48 -1.58 17.96
CA LEU A 671 51.69 -0.16 17.67
C LEU A 671 51.30 0.71 18.87
N LEU A 672 50.15 0.43 19.50
CA LEU A 672 49.71 1.17 20.68
C LEU A 672 50.69 1.02 21.86
N ALA A 673 51.26 -0.17 22.04
CA ALA A 673 52.28 -0.43 23.07
C ALA A 673 53.61 0.29 22.80
N ARG A 674 53.87 0.70 21.55
CA ARG A 674 55.01 1.53 21.14
C ARG A 674 54.71 3.03 21.18
N ASP A 675 53.57 3.43 21.75
CA ASP A 675 53.07 4.81 21.80
C ASP A 675 52.92 5.46 20.41
N VAL A 676 52.62 4.66 19.37
CA VAL A 676 52.21 5.20 18.06
C VAL A 676 50.86 5.91 18.23
N PRO A 677 50.70 7.17 17.79
CA PRO A 677 49.42 7.88 17.84
C PRO A 677 48.33 7.15 17.05
N PHE A 678 47.21 6.85 17.73
CA PHE A 678 45.98 6.37 17.11
C PHE A 678 45.02 7.53 16.91
N ILE A 679 44.58 7.76 15.68
CA ILE A 679 43.59 8.77 15.33
C ILE A 679 42.24 8.09 15.13
N ASP A 680 41.30 8.41 16.01
CA ASP A 680 39.91 8.05 15.87
C ASP A 680 39.21 9.09 14.99
N VAL A 681 38.76 8.66 13.82
CA VAL A 681 38.14 9.56 12.83
C VAL A 681 36.62 9.50 12.82
N ARG A 682 36.01 8.87 13.84
CA ARG A 682 34.56 8.88 14.06
C ARG A 682 34.10 10.24 14.61
N ALA A 683 32.80 10.49 14.50
CA ALA A 683 32.16 11.65 15.12
C ALA A 683 32.43 11.69 16.64
N PRO A 684 32.50 12.88 17.26
CA PRO A 684 32.83 13.01 18.68
C PRO A 684 31.93 12.19 19.61
N LEU A 685 30.62 12.11 19.33
CA LEU A 685 29.68 11.31 20.11
C LEU A 685 29.94 9.80 20.05
N ASN A 686 30.49 9.30 18.94
CA ASN A 686 30.92 7.90 18.83
C ASN A 686 32.18 7.65 19.65
N TYR A 687 33.13 8.59 19.63
CA TYR A 687 34.36 8.50 20.43
C TYR A 687 34.05 8.51 21.94
N ASP A 688 33.15 9.40 22.39
CA ASP A 688 32.73 9.50 23.79
C ASP A 688 32.13 8.18 24.30
N ASN A 689 31.43 7.44 23.43
CA ASN A 689 30.77 6.17 23.74
C ASN A 689 31.68 4.93 23.68
N GLY A 690 33.00 5.10 23.50
CA GLY A 690 33.96 3.99 23.53
C GLY A 690 35.00 4.11 22.42
N HIS A 691 36.27 4.23 22.77
CA HIS A 691 37.41 4.34 21.83
C HIS A 691 38.63 3.52 22.29
N ILE A 692 39.57 3.28 21.39
CA ILE A 692 40.83 2.57 21.70
C ILE A 692 41.64 3.43 22.70
N PRO A 693 42.21 2.87 23.78
CA PRO A 693 42.94 3.64 24.79
C PRO A 693 44.00 4.58 24.19
N LYS A 694 44.13 5.79 24.74
CA LYS A 694 45.06 6.86 24.29
C LYS A 694 44.81 7.38 22.85
N ALA A 695 43.76 6.94 22.17
CA ALA A 695 43.43 7.48 20.85
C ALA A 695 43.04 8.97 20.94
N ILE A 696 43.30 9.71 19.86
CA ILE A 696 42.95 11.12 19.73
C ILE A 696 41.80 11.23 18.74
N ASN A 697 40.70 11.88 19.13
CA ASN A 697 39.59 12.11 18.21
C ASN A 697 39.89 13.26 17.26
N LEU A 698 40.03 12.95 15.97
CA LEU A 698 39.99 13.90 14.87
C LEU A 698 38.93 13.42 13.88
N SER A 699 37.66 13.73 14.14
CA SER A 699 36.55 13.33 13.25
C SER A 699 36.88 13.64 11.79
N LEU A 700 36.69 12.68 10.89
CA LEU A 700 36.92 12.87 9.46
C LEU A 700 36.15 14.07 8.89
N VAL A 701 35.00 14.39 9.49
CA VAL A 701 34.04 15.40 9.03
C VAL A 701 34.31 16.75 9.67
N THR A 702 34.49 16.79 10.99
CA THR A 702 34.52 18.05 11.75
C THR A 702 35.89 18.38 12.35
N GLY A 703 36.82 17.42 12.42
CA GLY A 703 38.09 17.58 13.15
C GLY A 703 39.37 17.38 12.33
N LEU A 704 39.40 16.49 11.34
CA LEU A 704 40.60 16.09 10.61
C LEU A 704 40.92 17.06 9.46
N SER A 705 41.92 17.91 9.68
CA SER A 705 42.53 18.78 8.68
C SER A 705 44.04 18.61 8.69
N LYS A 706 44.71 19.19 7.69
CA LYS A 706 46.17 19.27 7.63
C LYS A 706 46.76 19.88 8.91
N GLU A 707 46.15 20.95 9.42
CA GLU A 707 46.60 21.68 10.61
C GLU A 707 46.34 20.91 11.90
N SER A 708 45.20 20.23 12.02
CA SER A 708 44.88 19.47 13.24
C SER A 708 45.73 18.20 13.35
N LEU A 709 45.99 17.51 12.24
CA LEU A 709 46.87 16.34 12.23
C LEU A 709 48.33 16.73 12.52
N ALA A 710 48.82 17.84 11.97
CA ALA A 710 50.18 18.33 12.21
C ALA A 710 50.46 18.73 13.67
N LYS A 711 49.43 19.02 14.46
CA LYS A 711 49.56 19.26 15.91
C LYS A 711 49.73 17.97 16.72
N VAL A 712 49.36 16.83 16.15
CA VAL A 712 49.36 15.53 16.82
C VAL A 712 50.57 14.69 16.42
N VAL A 713 50.95 14.72 15.15
CA VAL A 713 52.00 13.85 14.61
C VAL A 713 52.74 14.50 13.43
N GLY A 714 54.06 14.35 13.41
CA GLY A 714 54.92 14.82 12.32
C GLY A 714 54.77 13.97 11.06
N LYS A 715 55.15 14.53 9.89
CA LYS A 715 54.94 13.87 8.60
C LYS A 715 55.69 12.55 8.40
N GLU A 716 56.86 12.44 9.04
CA GLU A 716 57.74 11.27 8.96
C GLU A 716 57.59 10.33 10.17
N ASP A 717 56.68 10.66 11.09
CA ASP A 717 56.38 9.85 12.27
C ASP A 717 55.30 8.81 11.96
N GLU A 718 55.26 7.75 12.76
CA GLU A 718 54.24 6.71 12.65
C GLU A 718 52.88 7.23 13.12
N VAL A 719 51.82 6.93 12.37
CA VAL A 719 50.43 7.23 12.77
C VAL A 719 49.50 6.11 12.34
N ALA A 720 48.55 5.74 13.20
CA ALA A 720 47.51 4.77 12.89
C ALA A 720 46.14 5.44 12.80
N PHE A 721 45.37 5.15 11.74
CA PHE A 721 43.98 5.61 11.60
C PHE A 721 43.02 4.44 11.77
N TYR A 722 41.92 4.66 12.49
CA TYR A 722 40.86 3.68 12.67
C TYR A 722 39.48 4.34 12.79
N SER A 723 38.43 3.55 12.60
CA SER A 723 37.03 4.00 12.72
C SER A 723 36.17 2.92 13.37
N HIS A 724 34.93 2.69 12.91
CA HIS A 724 34.03 1.67 13.47
C HIS A 724 34.50 0.25 13.19
N GLY A 725 34.80 -0.06 11.92
CA GLY A 725 35.28 -1.38 11.51
C GLY A 725 35.44 -1.52 10.00
N LYS A 726 35.71 -2.73 9.51
CA LYS A 726 36.24 -2.98 8.15
C LYS A 726 35.39 -2.46 6.99
N HIS A 727 34.07 -2.35 7.20
CA HIS A 727 33.12 -1.84 6.20
C HIS A 727 32.82 -0.35 6.36
N GLY A 728 33.45 0.34 7.31
CA GLY A 728 33.42 1.78 7.47
C GLY A 728 34.54 2.42 6.62
N PRO A 729 34.22 3.30 5.67
CA PRO A 729 35.25 3.84 4.77
C PRO A 729 36.07 4.98 5.41
N TYR A 730 35.68 5.46 6.60
CA TYR A 730 36.23 6.66 7.21
C TYR A 730 37.73 6.57 7.49
N ALA A 731 38.20 5.45 8.05
CA ALA A 731 39.63 5.26 8.30
C ALA A 731 40.44 5.24 6.99
N ALA A 732 39.90 4.63 5.93
CA ALA A 732 40.56 4.61 4.63
C ALA A 732 40.63 6.01 4.00
N TYR A 733 39.55 6.80 4.08
CA TYR A 733 39.56 8.20 3.64
C TYR A 733 40.55 9.05 4.43
N ALA A 734 40.60 8.89 5.75
CA ALA A 734 41.55 9.61 6.60
C ALA A 734 43.00 9.30 6.25
N SER A 735 43.34 8.01 6.07
CA SER A 735 44.67 7.60 5.64
C SER A 735 45.02 8.17 4.27
N ALA A 736 44.09 8.15 3.32
CA ALA A 736 44.31 8.72 1.98
C ALA A 736 44.54 10.25 2.02
N LYS A 737 43.78 10.99 2.84
CA LYS A 737 44.01 12.43 3.07
C LYS A 737 45.39 12.69 3.67
N ALA A 738 45.82 11.89 4.66
CA ALA A 738 47.15 12.01 5.25
C ALA A 738 48.25 11.82 4.21
N ILE A 739 48.12 10.86 3.29
CA ILE A 739 49.06 10.70 2.16
C ILE A 739 49.09 11.98 1.30
N ALA A 740 47.92 12.52 0.94
CA ALA A 740 47.84 13.74 0.13
C ALA A 740 48.47 14.95 0.84
N TRP A 741 48.42 15.01 2.17
CA TRP A 741 49.12 16.02 2.98
C TRP A 741 50.62 15.76 3.17
N GLY A 742 51.12 14.60 2.72
CA GLY A 742 52.54 14.23 2.68
C GLY A 742 53.03 13.40 3.87
N TYR A 743 52.14 12.68 4.56
CA TYR A 743 52.53 11.71 5.59
C TYR A 743 53.02 10.40 4.95
N THR A 744 54.11 9.83 5.46
CA THR A 744 54.80 8.69 4.82
C THR A 744 54.69 7.36 5.57
N ARG A 745 54.46 7.39 6.90
CA ARG A 745 54.42 6.19 7.76
C ARG A 745 53.03 5.98 8.37
N ILE A 746 52.09 5.59 7.53
CA ILE A 746 50.67 5.46 7.90
C ILE A 746 50.29 4.00 8.06
N TYR A 747 49.71 3.67 9.22
CA TYR A 747 49.05 2.41 9.50
C TYR A 747 47.54 2.56 9.34
N TYR A 748 46.91 1.62 8.63
CA TYR A 748 45.48 1.57 8.39
C TYR A 748 44.89 0.37 9.15
N PHE A 749 44.25 0.65 10.29
CA PHE A 749 43.56 -0.38 11.05
C PHE A 749 42.10 -0.48 10.60
N ALA A 750 41.85 -1.36 9.62
CA ALA A 750 40.53 -1.55 9.04
C ALA A 750 39.52 -2.07 10.07
N GLY A 751 39.96 -2.95 10.98
CA GLY A 751 39.15 -3.59 12.01
C GLY A 751 38.44 -2.64 12.97
N GLY A 752 39.03 -1.46 13.20
CA GLY A 752 38.41 -0.40 14.00
C GLY A 752 38.11 -0.82 15.44
N CYS A 753 37.16 -0.10 16.06
CA CYS A 753 36.73 -0.39 17.42
C CYS A 753 36.00 -1.74 17.55
N LEU A 754 35.32 -2.20 16.50
CA LEU A 754 34.60 -3.48 16.55
C LEU A 754 35.55 -4.67 16.65
N GLU A 755 36.54 -4.78 15.77
CA GLU A 755 37.50 -5.89 15.83
C GLU A 755 38.32 -5.84 17.12
N TRP A 756 38.60 -4.64 17.64
CA TRP A 756 39.25 -4.46 18.94
C TRP A 756 38.43 -5.05 20.10
N GLU A 757 37.14 -4.76 20.15
CA GLU A 757 36.23 -5.24 21.19
C GLU A 757 35.92 -6.75 21.04
N ASP A 758 35.69 -7.22 19.80
CA ASP A 758 35.42 -8.63 19.48
C ASP A 758 36.57 -9.55 19.95
N GLU A 759 37.80 -9.05 19.94
CA GLU A 759 39.02 -9.76 20.38
C GLU A 759 39.31 -9.56 21.88
N GLY A 760 38.35 -9.00 22.61
CA GLY A 760 38.36 -8.89 24.07
C GLY A 760 39.17 -7.74 24.63
N TYR A 761 39.57 -6.75 23.81
CA TYR A 761 40.29 -5.58 24.29
C TYR A 761 39.33 -4.47 24.72
N PRO A 762 39.50 -3.88 25.93
CA PRO A 762 38.56 -2.89 26.45
C PRO A 762 38.66 -1.57 25.68
N LEU A 763 37.51 -0.95 25.45
CA LEU A 763 37.39 0.44 25.01
C LEU A 763 37.35 1.37 26.24
N VAL A 764 37.84 2.59 26.07
CA VAL A 764 37.74 3.68 27.05
C VAL A 764 36.49 4.49 26.75
N VAL A 765 35.68 4.78 27.76
CA VAL A 765 34.49 5.63 27.66
C VAL A 765 34.80 6.98 28.32
N GLU A 766 34.64 8.07 27.58
CA GLU A 766 34.80 9.42 28.11
C GLU A 766 33.44 9.94 28.60
N VAL A 767 33.28 10.04 29.92
CA VAL A 767 32.11 10.71 30.50
C VAL A 767 32.37 12.22 30.43
N ARG A 768 31.88 12.88 29.36
CA ARG A 768 31.88 14.35 29.33
C ARG A 768 31.03 14.87 30.50
N LYS A 769 31.64 15.69 31.37
CA LYS A 769 30.96 16.39 32.46
C LYS A 769 30.04 17.49 31.95
#